data_AF-A0A9E4KJS3-F1
#
_entry.id   AF-A0A9E4KJS3-F1
#
_cell.length_a   1.000
_cell.length_b   1.000
_cell.length_c   1.000
_cell.angle_alpha   90.00
_cell.angle_beta   90.00
_cell.angle_gamma   90.00
#
_symmetry.space_group_name_H-M   'P 1'
#
loop_
_entity.id
_entity.type
_entity.pdbx_description
1 polymer ?
#
loop_
_entity_poly.entity_id
_entity_poly.type
_entity_poly.pdbx_seq_one_letter_code
_entity_poly.pdbx_strand_id
1 'polypeptide(L)'
;MTTPTSPESLDALLAQWSGAMAELHPGDVDLGWQLLDAVKSVSDVEIQVRETSSHECQLGVCIADRVGTLSLVSGLLTAHGLDIVQADTFTVAHTVSTPTFTGTSRRRTRRHANGQVVRRRPRKTLYRKTSTPWAVMLFNLRSRSGQPPDWDALKSDIERAGQQSATGKFDAARLEVIERFSHTMPASENWTDGKLPADITTDNKRSDDHSVLEITSGDTPGFLFAFSTALSSVRVNVVRARIRTDGDTVRDTFWLTEPSGEKIESKRRLEQIRAAAALIKQFTHLLPTAPDPGQALRQFNLLTSQLLSRSDWTSELEDLESPGVLETLAEMMGTSRFLWEEFLRVQHENLFPVLLDIPGLHASCSRAVLTDSLEALLAECSGHADRVRALNDFKDRQMFRIDLRYITDRIDRRQFGAEMSTLAEAVVEKAFELGIDSARSRFGVPRLEDGSECKWAVLALGKFGGSDMGFGSDLELIFVYEAEGSTSGSKPTRTSTFFNEVVREFLQVLETRQHGVFEVDMRLRPYGSKGAIASSLAAVEDYYSSGGDARQFERLALVRMRPVAGHPDLGDRVMRVRDSFVYSAEPLDVENIRHLRRRQAAELVERGSVNAKISSGGIVDIEYYVQALQIACGVDDPSVRQTNTLDALEALQAGGHIDGDLAERIGESYGFFLGLVDALRVVRGNASDLNIPDQHSRDFHHLAHRLGFEPELLDDRIARHMDASRSMWDELCSPDCPNPGHPTSGPGGSRTGNGTSGFSSTSLLHTL
;
A
#
# COMPACT_ATOMS: atom_id res chain seq x y z
N MET A 1 14.58 14.01 -58.79
CA MET A 1 14.43 15.47 -58.97
C MET A 1 13.55 15.98 -57.87
N THR A 2 14.19 16.28 -56.75
CA THR A 2 13.65 17.00 -55.61
C THR A 2 13.46 18.46 -56.04
N THR A 3 12.22 18.94 -56.06
CA THR A 3 11.99 20.39 -56.13
C THR A 3 12.37 20.97 -54.77
N PRO A 4 13.28 21.95 -54.71
CA PRO A 4 13.54 22.68 -53.47
C PRO A 4 12.28 23.43 -53.09
N THR A 5 11.95 23.44 -51.80
CA THR A 5 10.99 24.35 -51.18
C THR A 5 11.29 25.78 -51.65
N SER A 6 10.26 26.51 -52.09
CA SER A 6 10.44 27.85 -52.64
C SER A 6 10.97 28.82 -51.57
N PRO A 7 11.77 29.84 -51.93
CA PRO A 7 12.27 30.85 -51.00
C PRO A 7 11.17 31.58 -50.20
N GLU A 8 9.98 31.73 -50.80
CA GLU A 8 8.81 32.34 -50.14
C GLU A 8 8.21 31.49 -49.00
N SER A 9 8.49 30.18 -48.97
CA SER A 9 8.15 29.32 -47.82
C SER A 9 9.21 29.37 -46.72
N LEU A 10 10.46 29.67 -47.10
CA LEU A 10 11.60 29.84 -46.21
C LEU A 10 11.45 31.13 -45.40
N ASP A 11 11.10 32.26 -46.02
CA ASP A 11 10.94 33.55 -45.30
C ASP A 11 9.73 33.56 -44.34
N ALA A 12 8.65 32.84 -44.67
CA ALA A 12 7.47 32.73 -43.80
C ALA A 12 7.68 31.81 -42.59
N LEU A 13 8.48 30.73 -42.74
CA LEU A 13 8.93 29.90 -41.63
C LEU A 13 10.10 30.55 -40.88
N LEU A 14 11.02 31.25 -41.54
CA LEU A 14 12.08 32.06 -40.93
C LEU A 14 11.49 33.19 -40.08
N ALA A 15 10.36 33.79 -40.49
CA ALA A 15 9.63 34.74 -39.64
C ALA A 15 9.09 34.09 -38.36
N GLN A 16 8.62 32.83 -38.41
CA GLN A 16 8.27 32.04 -37.22
C GLN A 16 9.50 31.60 -36.39
N TRP A 17 10.68 31.48 -37.01
CA TRP A 17 11.91 30.95 -36.40
C TRP A 17 12.89 32.02 -35.88
N SER A 18 12.81 33.24 -36.40
CA SER A 18 13.87 34.26 -36.32
C SER A 18 14.30 34.67 -34.91
N GLY A 19 13.37 34.70 -33.94
CA GLY A 19 13.70 35.04 -32.56
C GLY A 19 14.33 33.88 -31.76
N ALA A 20 13.99 32.64 -32.10
CA ALA A 20 14.41 31.46 -31.33
C ALA A 20 15.79 30.92 -31.77
N MET A 21 16.10 31.00 -33.08
CA MET A 21 17.34 30.52 -33.68
C MET A 21 18.51 31.50 -33.60
N ALA A 22 18.27 32.81 -33.42
CA ALA A 22 19.34 33.80 -33.31
C ALA A 22 20.28 33.58 -32.10
N GLU A 23 19.82 32.80 -31.12
CA GLU A 23 20.56 32.45 -29.90
C GLU A 23 21.13 31.02 -29.93
N LEU A 24 20.91 30.25 -30.99
CA LEU A 24 21.44 28.88 -31.14
C LEU A 24 22.79 28.87 -31.86
N HIS A 25 23.59 27.85 -31.59
CA HIS A 25 24.83 27.65 -32.33
C HIS A 25 24.50 27.33 -33.79
N PRO A 26 25.21 27.90 -34.79
CA PRO A 26 24.88 27.71 -36.22
C PRO A 26 24.76 26.23 -36.65
N GLY A 27 25.57 25.34 -36.08
CA GLY A 27 25.50 23.90 -36.36
C GLY A 27 24.22 23.21 -35.88
N ASP A 28 23.55 23.76 -34.87
CA ASP A 28 22.30 23.25 -34.30
C ASP A 28 21.10 23.67 -35.17
N VAL A 29 21.18 24.88 -35.74
CA VAL A 29 20.21 25.43 -36.70
C VAL A 29 20.14 24.52 -37.93
N ASP A 30 21.29 24.18 -38.50
CA ASP A 30 21.38 23.31 -39.68
C ASP A 30 20.83 21.90 -39.40
N LEU A 31 21.14 21.34 -38.23
CA LEU A 31 20.64 20.03 -37.82
C LEU A 31 19.11 20.04 -37.65
N GLY A 32 18.56 21.07 -37.01
CA GLY A 32 17.10 21.23 -36.85
C GLY A 32 16.35 21.23 -38.18
N TRP A 33 16.88 21.94 -39.19
CA TRP A 33 16.31 21.93 -40.54
C TRP A 33 16.38 20.55 -41.21
N GLN A 34 17.53 19.87 -41.12
CA GLN A 34 17.71 18.53 -41.69
C GLN A 34 16.69 17.53 -41.14
N LEU A 35 16.40 17.60 -39.84
CA LEU A 35 15.42 16.74 -39.19
C LEU A 35 13.99 17.01 -39.68
N LEU A 36 13.60 18.28 -39.82
CA LEU A 36 12.26 18.65 -40.28
C LEU A 36 12.02 18.29 -41.75
N ASP A 37 13.03 18.48 -42.60
CA ASP A 37 12.94 18.12 -44.03
C ASP A 37 12.86 16.60 -44.26
N ALA A 38 13.41 15.81 -43.34
CA ALA A 38 13.39 14.36 -43.43
C ALA A 38 12.01 13.75 -43.14
N VAL A 39 11.20 14.43 -42.32
CA VAL A 39 9.85 14.02 -41.93
C VAL A 39 8.86 14.17 -43.09
N LYS A 40 8.18 13.07 -43.45
CA LYS A 40 7.27 13.02 -44.61
C LYS A 40 5.83 12.67 -44.25
N SER A 41 5.59 12.15 -43.06
CA SER A 41 4.28 11.77 -42.53
C SER A 41 4.12 12.15 -41.05
N VAL A 42 2.88 12.23 -40.56
CA VAL A 42 2.55 12.59 -39.16
C VAL A 42 2.93 11.50 -38.15
N SER A 43 3.26 10.29 -38.62
CA SER A 43 3.74 9.18 -37.81
C SER A 43 5.25 8.99 -37.85
N ASP A 44 5.97 9.80 -38.63
CA ASP A 44 7.42 9.68 -38.76
C ASP A 44 8.09 10.25 -37.50
N VAL A 45 9.20 9.62 -37.12
CA VAL A 45 10.16 10.14 -36.14
C VAL A 45 11.49 10.16 -36.85
N GLU A 46 12.14 11.32 -36.89
CA GLU A 46 13.48 11.44 -37.44
C GLU A 46 14.47 11.63 -36.30
N ILE A 47 15.57 10.88 -36.34
CA ILE A 47 16.64 10.94 -35.35
C ILE A 47 17.98 11.01 -36.06
N GLN A 48 18.82 11.97 -35.68
CA GLN A 48 20.19 12.11 -36.15
C GLN A 48 21.14 12.19 -34.98
N VAL A 49 22.25 11.44 -35.06
CA VAL A 49 23.29 11.39 -34.04
C VAL A 49 24.59 11.89 -34.66
N ARG A 50 25.31 12.76 -33.94
CA ARG A 50 26.67 13.17 -34.26
C ARG A 50 27.55 12.93 -33.03
N GLU A 51 28.50 12.02 -33.14
CA GLU A 51 29.46 11.78 -32.07
C GLU A 51 30.52 12.88 -32.07
N THR A 52 30.71 13.56 -30.93
CA THR A 52 31.69 14.64 -30.77
C THR A 52 32.93 14.16 -30.04
N SER A 53 32.81 13.22 -29.10
CA SER A 53 33.92 12.54 -28.42
C SER A 53 33.54 11.12 -27.97
N SER A 54 34.43 10.41 -27.25
CA SER A 54 34.14 9.07 -26.70
C SER A 54 33.04 9.07 -25.63
N HIS A 55 32.72 10.22 -25.05
CA HIS A 55 31.77 10.35 -23.92
C HIS A 55 30.68 11.40 -24.16
N GLU A 56 30.82 12.25 -25.18
CA GLU A 56 29.85 13.29 -25.55
C GLU A 56 29.33 13.10 -26.97
N CYS A 57 28.04 13.34 -27.14
CA CYS A 57 27.37 13.23 -28.43
C CYS A 57 26.26 14.27 -28.57
N GLN A 58 25.95 14.60 -29.81
CA GLN A 58 24.83 15.44 -30.17
C GLN A 58 23.72 14.58 -30.77
N LEU A 59 22.51 14.71 -30.24
CA LEU A 59 21.31 14.02 -30.69
C LEU A 59 20.25 15.04 -31.13
N GLY A 60 19.79 14.89 -32.36
CA GLY A 60 18.64 15.59 -32.88
C GLY A 60 17.44 14.66 -33.00
N VAL A 61 16.29 15.07 -32.47
CA VAL A 61 15.02 14.35 -32.56
C VAL A 61 13.95 15.26 -33.13
N CYS A 62 13.24 14.79 -34.15
CA CYS A 62 12.04 15.44 -34.67
C CYS A 62 10.87 14.46 -34.65
N ILE A 63 9.80 14.86 -33.96
CA ILE A 63 8.65 14.00 -33.67
C ILE A 63 7.38 14.85 -33.63
N ALA A 64 6.22 14.29 -33.98
CA ALA A 64 4.95 15.01 -33.87
C ALA A 64 4.72 15.46 -32.42
N ASP A 65 4.52 16.76 -32.21
CA ASP A 65 4.37 17.33 -30.89
C ASP A 65 2.99 17.03 -30.33
N ARG A 66 3.00 16.30 -29.22
CA ARG A 66 1.83 15.91 -28.45
C ARG A 66 2.10 16.21 -26.99
N VAL A 67 1.03 16.36 -26.23
CA VAL A 67 1.11 16.53 -24.77
C VAL A 67 2.03 15.47 -24.16
N GLY A 68 3.10 15.94 -23.49
CA GLY A 68 4.09 15.09 -22.82
C GLY A 68 5.21 14.52 -23.69
N THR A 69 5.38 14.94 -24.94
CA THR A 69 6.45 14.44 -25.83
C THR A 69 7.86 14.68 -25.26
N LEU A 70 8.10 15.88 -24.71
CA LEU A 70 9.36 16.21 -24.03
C LEU A 70 9.65 15.28 -22.84
N SER A 71 8.62 14.92 -22.07
CA SER A 71 8.74 13.96 -20.97
C SER A 71 9.20 12.59 -21.48
N LEU A 72 8.54 12.03 -22.50
CA LEU A 72 8.93 10.71 -23.03
C LEU A 72 10.37 10.69 -23.56
N VAL A 73 10.77 11.68 -24.35
CA VAL A 73 12.12 11.73 -24.92
C VAL A 73 13.17 11.89 -23.81
N SER A 74 13.00 12.87 -22.91
CA SER A 74 13.98 13.10 -21.82
C SER A 74 14.10 11.90 -20.87
N GLY A 75 12.98 11.24 -20.56
CA GLY A 75 12.99 10.03 -19.73
C GLY A 75 13.68 8.86 -20.42
N LEU A 76 13.47 8.64 -21.73
CA LEU A 76 14.16 7.61 -22.50
C LEU A 76 15.68 7.85 -22.57
N LEU A 77 16.11 9.09 -22.77
CA LEU A 77 17.54 9.43 -22.72
C LEU A 77 18.15 9.03 -21.38
N THR A 78 17.47 9.38 -20.29
CA THR A 78 17.96 9.05 -18.96
C THR A 78 18.00 7.53 -18.73
N ALA A 79 16.95 6.81 -19.15
CA ALA A 79 16.84 5.35 -19.07
C ALA A 79 17.87 4.60 -19.93
N HIS A 80 18.47 5.25 -20.93
CA HIS A 80 19.60 4.74 -21.71
C HIS A 80 20.97 5.17 -21.14
N GLY A 81 21.00 5.74 -19.94
CA GLY A 81 22.25 6.12 -19.27
C GLY A 81 22.84 7.44 -19.74
N LEU A 82 22.07 8.31 -20.40
CA LEU A 82 22.55 9.57 -20.96
C LEU A 82 22.15 10.76 -20.10
N ASP A 83 23.13 11.58 -19.72
CA ASP A 83 22.92 12.85 -19.03
C ASP A 83 22.76 13.97 -20.06
N ILE A 84 21.79 14.86 -19.82
CA ILE A 84 21.53 16.02 -20.68
C ILE A 84 22.41 17.18 -20.20
N VAL A 85 23.49 17.47 -20.93
CA VAL A 85 24.37 18.62 -20.64
C VAL A 85 23.76 19.91 -21.17
N GLN A 86 23.19 19.83 -22.37
CA GLN A 86 22.50 20.93 -23.02
C GLN A 86 21.28 20.40 -23.77
N ALA A 87 20.17 21.12 -23.72
CA ALA A 87 19.05 20.89 -24.63
C ALA A 87 18.40 22.18 -25.10
N ASP A 88 17.94 22.17 -26.35
CA ASP A 88 17.07 23.19 -26.91
C ASP A 88 15.90 22.50 -27.61
N THR A 89 14.68 22.81 -27.16
CA THR A 89 13.46 22.15 -27.66
C THR A 89 12.47 23.19 -28.15
N PHE A 90 11.81 22.91 -29.27
CA PHE A 90 10.91 23.85 -29.95
C PHE A 90 9.68 23.15 -30.51
N THR A 91 8.51 23.78 -30.37
CA THR A 91 7.30 23.40 -31.09
C THR A 91 7.18 24.22 -32.38
N VAL A 92 7.08 23.53 -33.53
CA VAL A 92 6.99 24.15 -34.86
C VAL A 92 5.71 23.72 -35.58
N ALA A 93 4.95 24.68 -36.12
CA ALA A 93 3.80 24.38 -36.96
C ALA A 93 4.28 23.96 -38.37
N HIS A 94 4.28 22.66 -38.66
CA HIS A 94 4.72 22.15 -39.96
C HIS A 94 3.59 21.39 -40.67
N THR A 95 3.37 21.71 -41.96
CA THR A 95 2.27 21.14 -42.74
C THR A 95 2.74 19.93 -43.52
N VAL A 96 2.30 18.74 -43.11
CA VAL A 96 2.66 17.48 -43.77
C VAL A 96 1.52 17.04 -44.70
N SER A 97 1.87 16.54 -45.88
CA SER A 97 0.92 16.07 -46.89
C SER A 97 0.77 14.55 -46.83
N THR A 98 -0.31 14.05 -46.23
CA THR A 98 -0.56 12.60 -46.15
C THR A 98 -1.43 12.11 -47.32
N PRO A 99 -1.05 11.02 -48.01
CA PRO A 99 -1.88 10.45 -49.07
C PRO A 99 -3.15 9.84 -48.46
N THR A 100 -4.32 10.28 -48.91
CA THR A 100 -5.61 9.70 -48.52
C THR A 100 -6.12 8.74 -49.60
N PHE A 101 -6.29 7.46 -49.25
CA PHE A 101 -7.00 6.51 -50.10
C PHE A 101 -8.51 6.65 -49.87
N THR A 102 -9.21 7.21 -50.85
CA THR A 102 -10.68 7.22 -50.84
C THR A 102 -11.21 5.83 -51.21
N GLY A 103 -11.78 5.15 -50.21
CA GLY A 103 -12.83 4.12 -50.27
C GLY A 103 -12.79 3.05 -51.38
N THR A 104 -12.77 1.79 -50.96
CA THR A 104 -13.11 0.61 -51.78
C THR A 104 -14.54 0.71 -52.34
N SER A 105 -14.69 1.18 -53.59
CA SER A 105 -15.88 0.85 -54.38
C SER A 105 -15.83 -0.65 -54.68
N ARG A 106 -16.70 -1.44 -54.05
CA ARG A 106 -16.94 -2.85 -54.34
C ARG A 106 -16.99 -3.04 -55.87
N ARG A 107 -16.06 -3.85 -56.41
CA ARG A 107 -16.15 -4.40 -57.77
C ARG A 107 -17.44 -5.19 -57.89
N ARG A 108 -18.51 -4.57 -58.42
CA ARG A 108 -19.65 -5.31 -58.97
C ARG A 108 -19.41 -5.48 -60.46
N THR A 109 -18.98 -6.68 -60.86
CA THR A 109 -18.96 -7.11 -62.25
C THR A 109 -20.41 -7.23 -62.74
N ARG A 110 -20.91 -6.21 -63.44
CA ARG A 110 -22.04 -6.36 -64.36
C ARG A 110 -21.48 -6.56 -65.76
N ARG A 111 -21.65 -7.77 -66.30
CA ARG A 111 -21.50 -8.04 -67.74
C ARG A 111 -22.61 -7.27 -68.46
N HIS A 112 -22.24 -6.36 -69.37
CA HIS A 112 -23.13 -5.93 -70.45
C HIS A 112 -22.72 -6.65 -71.73
N ALA A 113 -23.72 -7.18 -72.43
CA ALA A 113 -23.60 -7.71 -73.78
C ALA A 113 -23.45 -6.54 -74.75
N ASN A 114 -22.21 -6.16 -75.05
CA ASN A 114 -21.72 -5.58 -76.32
C ASN A 114 -20.32 -5.01 -76.07
N GLY A 115 -19.32 -5.60 -76.74
CA GLY A 115 -17.90 -5.40 -76.47
C GLY A 115 -17.35 -4.01 -76.85
N GLN A 116 -17.49 -3.03 -75.95
CA GLN A 116 -16.71 -1.79 -76.00
C GLN A 116 -15.81 -1.65 -74.77
N VAL A 117 -14.50 -1.52 -75.03
CA VAL A 117 -13.46 -1.24 -74.03
C VAL A 117 -13.42 0.27 -73.77
N VAL A 118 -13.85 0.71 -72.59
CA VAL A 118 -13.65 2.09 -72.13
C VAL A 118 -12.32 2.19 -71.38
N ARG A 119 -11.35 2.95 -71.92
CA ARG A 119 -10.12 3.32 -71.21
C ARG A 119 -10.46 4.14 -69.96
N ARG A 120 -10.13 3.64 -68.76
CA ARG A 120 -10.24 4.41 -67.50
C ARG A 120 -9.00 5.29 -67.28
N ARG A 121 -9.22 6.56 -66.93
CA ARG A 121 -8.19 7.53 -66.50
C ARG A 121 -7.54 7.11 -65.16
N PRO A 122 -6.27 7.47 -64.91
CA PRO A 122 -5.60 7.18 -63.64
C PRO A 122 -6.31 7.89 -62.47
N ARG A 123 -6.40 7.20 -61.32
CA ARG A 123 -6.93 7.77 -60.07
C ARG A 123 -5.98 8.88 -59.59
N LYS A 124 -6.52 10.07 -59.31
CA LYS A 124 -5.78 11.13 -58.62
C LYS A 124 -5.63 10.75 -57.14
N THR A 125 -4.40 10.60 -56.68
CA THR A 125 -4.07 10.54 -55.25
C THR A 125 -4.39 11.90 -54.65
N LEU A 126 -5.37 11.97 -53.74
CA LEU A 126 -5.68 13.19 -53.00
C LEU A 126 -4.82 13.21 -51.73
N TYR A 127 -4.10 14.30 -51.52
CA TYR A 127 -3.32 14.53 -50.31
C TYR A 127 -4.12 15.40 -49.35
N ARG A 128 -4.29 14.94 -48.11
CA ARG A 128 -4.82 15.76 -47.03
C ARG A 128 -3.65 16.51 -46.42
N LYS A 129 -3.71 17.85 -46.43
CA LYS A 129 -2.77 18.69 -45.69
C LYS A 129 -3.26 18.77 -44.25
N THR A 130 -2.47 18.26 -43.32
CA THR A 130 -2.71 18.38 -41.88
C THR A 130 -1.62 19.26 -41.31
N SER A 131 -2.01 20.36 -40.67
CA SER A 131 -1.11 21.15 -39.83
C SER A 131 -1.04 20.44 -38.48
N THR A 132 0.10 19.81 -38.19
CA THR A 132 0.36 19.16 -36.90
C THR A 132 1.59 19.84 -36.33
N PRO A 133 1.58 20.23 -35.04
CA PRO A 133 2.79 20.75 -34.43
C PRO A 133 3.86 19.63 -34.35
N TRP A 134 5.13 20.00 -34.54
CA TRP A 134 6.29 19.12 -34.47
C TRP A 134 7.24 19.60 -33.40
N ALA A 135 7.73 18.69 -32.57
CA ALA A 135 8.73 18.98 -31.57
C ALA A 135 10.10 18.68 -32.19
N VAL A 136 10.94 19.71 -32.27
CA VAL A 136 12.35 19.59 -32.65
C VAL A 136 13.16 19.73 -31.38
N MET A 137 13.93 18.71 -31.03
CA MET A 137 14.72 18.65 -29.82
C MET A 137 16.17 18.38 -30.17
N LEU A 138 17.05 19.27 -29.72
CA LEU A 138 18.49 19.19 -29.95
C LEU A 138 19.16 19.02 -28.60
N PHE A 139 19.88 17.93 -28.41
CA PHE A 139 20.53 17.58 -27.16
C PHE A 139 22.03 17.45 -27.35
N ASN A 140 22.80 17.99 -26.41
CA ASN A 140 24.18 17.55 -26.17
C ASN A 140 24.15 16.68 -24.92
N LEU A 141 24.60 15.44 -25.10
CA LEU A 141 24.47 14.36 -24.15
C LEU A 141 25.83 13.86 -23.72
N ARG A 142 25.91 13.35 -22.51
CA ARG A 142 27.08 12.68 -21.96
C ARG A 142 26.71 11.30 -21.48
N SER A 143 27.49 10.29 -21.86
CA SER A 143 27.25 8.91 -21.41
C SER A 143 27.80 8.69 -20.00
N ARG A 144 26.94 8.19 -19.09
CA ARG A 144 27.33 7.86 -17.69
C ARG A 144 28.29 6.68 -17.60
N SER A 145 28.14 5.69 -18.47
CA SER A 145 29.02 4.50 -18.50
C SER A 145 30.39 4.78 -19.13
N GLY A 146 30.56 5.96 -19.74
CA GLY A 146 31.72 6.28 -20.55
C GLY A 146 31.77 5.51 -21.88
N GLN A 147 30.75 4.72 -22.23
CA GLN A 147 30.63 4.06 -23.54
C GLN A 147 29.45 4.62 -24.34
N PRO A 148 29.52 4.65 -25.68
CA PRO A 148 28.38 5.07 -26.48
C PRO A 148 27.17 4.16 -26.21
N PRO A 149 25.95 4.71 -26.11
CA PRO A 149 24.73 3.93 -25.87
C PRO A 149 24.39 3.08 -27.10
N ASP A 150 23.49 2.11 -26.92
CA ASP A 150 22.87 1.41 -28.04
C ASP A 150 21.90 2.36 -28.76
N TRP A 151 22.41 3.06 -29.77
CA TRP A 151 21.66 4.02 -30.56
C TRP A 151 20.49 3.40 -31.32
N ASP A 152 20.60 2.16 -31.75
CA ASP A 152 19.51 1.47 -32.46
C ASP A 152 18.37 1.13 -31.49
N ALA A 153 18.70 0.71 -30.27
CA ALA A 153 17.72 0.50 -29.21
C ALA A 153 17.03 1.81 -28.80
N LEU A 154 17.80 2.88 -28.55
CA LEU A 154 17.25 4.20 -28.21
C LEU A 154 16.33 4.73 -29.31
N LYS A 155 16.74 4.60 -30.57
CA LYS A 155 15.92 5.00 -31.72
C LYS A 155 14.61 4.22 -31.79
N SER A 156 14.69 2.90 -31.67
CA SER A 156 13.50 2.03 -31.65
C SER A 156 12.54 2.40 -30.51
N ASP A 157 13.07 2.78 -29.35
CA ASP A 157 12.24 3.19 -28.21
C ASP A 157 11.56 4.54 -28.43
N ILE A 158 12.25 5.55 -28.96
CA ILE A 158 11.67 6.85 -29.26
C ILE A 158 10.58 6.72 -30.35
N GLU A 159 10.84 5.92 -31.39
CA GLU A 159 9.85 5.62 -32.44
C GLU A 159 8.59 4.96 -31.86
N ARG A 160 8.79 3.96 -30.99
CA ARG A 160 7.69 3.25 -30.33
C ARG A 160 6.89 4.16 -29.38
N ALA A 161 7.57 5.00 -28.61
CA ALA A 161 6.93 6.00 -27.75
C ALA A 161 6.10 7.01 -28.56
N GLY A 162 6.61 7.44 -29.72
CA GLY A 162 5.88 8.28 -30.66
C GLY A 162 4.60 7.62 -31.19
N GLN A 163 4.66 6.34 -31.56
CA GLN A 163 3.50 5.57 -32.00
C GLN A 163 2.47 5.34 -30.88
N GLN A 164 2.92 5.05 -29.67
CA GLN A 164 2.05 4.90 -28.49
C GLN A 164 1.34 6.22 -28.16
N SER A 165 2.06 7.34 -28.16
CA SER A 165 1.48 8.68 -28.02
C SER A 165 0.46 8.98 -29.13
N ALA A 166 0.73 8.55 -30.37
CA ALA A 166 -0.19 8.71 -31.49
C ALA A 166 -1.52 7.96 -31.35
N THR A 167 -1.50 6.83 -30.64
CA THR A 167 -2.67 5.97 -30.40
C THR A 167 -3.36 6.25 -29.06
N GLY A 168 -2.97 7.32 -28.35
CA GLY A 168 -3.57 7.70 -27.07
C GLY A 168 -3.10 6.83 -25.89
N LYS A 169 -2.02 6.08 -26.04
CA LYS A 169 -1.41 5.21 -25.01
C LYS A 169 -0.24 5.89 -24.30
N PHE A 170 -0.33 7.21 -24.08
CA PHE A 170 0.76 8.00 -23.50
C PHE A 170 1.17 7.52 -22.10
N ASP A 171 0.20 7.27 -21.22
CA ASP A 171 0.49 6.84 -19.84
C ASP A 171 1.20 5.48 -19.78
N ALA A 172 0.87 4.56 -20.71
CA ALA A 172 1.54 3.27 -20.80
C ALA A 172 3.00 3.41 -21.24
N ALA A 173 3.27 4.28 -22.23
CA ALA A 173 4.63 4.59 -22.65
C ALA A 173 5.46 5.20 -21.51
N ARG A 174 4.85 6.12 -20.75
CA ARG A 174 5.49 6.77 -19.61
C ARG A 174 5.82 5.80 -18.48
N LEU A 175 4.92 4.88 -18.16
CA LEU A 175 5.16 3.85 -17.14
C LEU A 175 6.36 2.97 -17.49
N GLU A 176 6.50 2.60 -18.76
CA GLU A 176 7.64 1.82 -19.24
C GLU A 176 8.96 2.59 -19.14
N VAL A 177 8.95 3.90 -19.43
CA VAL A 177 10.13 4.76 -19.24
C VAL A 177 10.54 4.80 -17.77
N ILE A 178 9.58 4.89 -16.85
CA ILE A 178 9.85 4.90 -15.40
C ILE A 178 10.41 3.55 -14.93
N GLU A 179 9.91 2.44 -15.44
CA GLU A 179 10.41 1.10 -15.13
C GLU A 179 11.85 0.90 -15.59
N ARG A 180 12.25 1.48 -16.72
CA ARG A 180 13.65 1.42 -17.17
C ARG A 180 14.55 2.41 -16.43
N PHE A 181 13.99 3.53 -15.98
CA PHE A 181 14.68 4.53 -15.18
C PHE A 181 15.17 3.97 -13.84
N SER A 182 14.40 3.09 -13.17
CA SER A 182 14.82 2.48 -11.89
C SER A 182 16.16 1.75 -12.00
N HIS A 183 16.39 1.04 -13.10
CA HIS A 183 17.58 0.20 -13.32
C HIS A 183 18.85 0.98 -13.67
N THR A 184 18.74 2.28 -13.95
CA THR A 184 19.88 3.09 -14.44
C THR A 184 20.30 4.19 -13.48
N MET A 185 19.67 4.30 -12.31
CA MET A 185 20.06 5.25 -11.27
C MET A 185 21.28 4.71 -10.48
N PRO A 186 22.41 5.44 -10.42
CA PRO A 186 23.47 5.08 -9.49
C PRO A 186 23.01 5.36 -8.06
N ALA A 187 23.25 4.41 -7.15
CA ALA A 187 23.26 4.72 -5.72
C ALA A 187 24.36 5.77 -5.50
N SER A 188 24.00 6.98 -5.10
CA SER A 188 24.98 8.07 -4.97
C SER A 188 25.85 7.86 -3.73
N GLU A 189 27.16 7.69 -3.90
CA GLU A 189 28.15 7.65 -2.81
C GLU A 189 28.45 9.05 -2.20
N ASN A 190 28.02 10.14 -2.86
CA ASN A 190 28.33 11.53 -2.49
C ASN A 190 27.06 12.40 -2.35
N TRP A 191 26.04 11.91 -1.66
CA TRP A 191 24.85 12.71 -1.34
C TRP A 191 25.15 13.69 -0.20
N THR A 192 24.81 14.97 -0.39
CA THR A 192 24.89 16.01 0.65
C THR A 192 23.55 16.18 1.34
N ASP A 193 23.56 16.09 2.66
CA ASP A 193 22.36 16.23 3.50
C ASP A 193 21.78 17.66 3.48
N GLY A 194 20.47 17.80 3.27
CA GLY A 194 19.73 19.07 3.39
C GLY A 194 18.82 19.48 2.21
N LYS A 195 18.16 20.64 2.35
CA LYS A 195 17.33 21.24 1.29
C LYS A 195 18.19 21.67 0.12
N LEU A 196 17.78 21.37 -1.11
CA LEU A 196 18.44 21.85 -2.32
C LEU A 196 18.03 23.31 -2.57
N PRO A 197 18.94 24.30 -2.48
CA PRO A 197 18.59 25.67 -2.83
C PRO A 197 18.26 25.73 -4.33
N ALA A 198 17.04 26.14 -4.64
CA ALA A 198 16.56 26.37 -5.99
C ALA A 198 15.94 27.77 -6.08
N ASP A 199 16.44 28.60 -7.01
CA ASP A 199 15.83 29.86 -7.36
C ASP A 199 14.90 29.64 -8.56
N ILE A 200 13.60 29.81 -8.34
CA ILE A 200 12.56 29.57 -9.34
C ILE A 200 11.76 30.85 -9.51
N THR A 201 11.85 31.45 -10.68
CA THR A 201 11.20 32.72 -11.00
C THR A 201 10.31 32.60 -12.24
N THR A 202 9.24 33.37 -12.25
CA THR A 202 8.34 33.48 -13.40
C THR A 202 8.39 34.91 -13.94
N ASP A 203 8.80 35.09 -15.19
CA ASP A 203 8.80 36.37 -15.88
C ASP A 203 7.75 36.37 -17.00
N ASN A 204 6.59 36.95 -16.69
CA ASN A 204 5.49 37.12 -17.64
C ASN A 204 5.61 38.42 -18.48
N LYS A 205 6.73 39.14 -18.40
CA LYS A 205 7.01 40.36 -19.19
C LYS A 205 8.08 40.13 -20.26
N ARG A 206 8.91 39.09 -20.11
CA ARG A 206 10.00 38.74 -21.03
C ARG A 206 9.54 38.36 -22.44
N SER A 207 8.31 37.89 -22.60
CA SER A 207 7.71 37.52 -23.89
C SER A 207 6.27 38.01 -23.94
N ASP A 208 5.82 38.50 -25.09
CA ASP A 208 4.43 38.93 -25.28
C ASP A 208 3.48 37.73 -25.38
N ASP A 209 3.95 36.60 -25.90
CA ASP A 209 3.13 35.43 -26.24
C ASP A 209 3.25 34.27 -25.23
N HIS A 210 4.27 34.28 -24.37
CA HIS A 210 4.59 33.16 -23.48
C HIS A 210 4.88 33.59 -22.05
N SER A 211 4.59 32.70 -21.11
CA SER A 211 5.03 32.81 -19.73
C SER A 211 6.37 32.13 -19.57
N VAL A 212 7.38 32.85 -19.07
CA VAL A 212 8.74 32.30 -18.93
C VAL A 212 8.96 31.85 -17.49
N LEU A 213 9.38 30.60 -17.31
CA LEU A 213 9.81 30.03 -16.03
C LEU A 213 11.31 29.79 -16.08
N GLU A 214 12.04 30.32 -15.11
CA GLU A 214 13.48 30.13 -14.94
C GLU A 214 13.75 29.36 -13.65
N ILE A 215 14.58 28.33 -13.74
CA ILE A 215 14.95 27.45 -12.62
C ILE A 215 16.47 27.41 -12.56
N THR A 216 17.04 27.90 -11.46
CA THR A 216 18.48 27.81 -11.17
C THR A 216 18.67 26.98 -9.91
N SER A 217 19.33 25.82 -10.00
CA SER A 217 19.48 24.88 -8.88
C SER A 217 20.64 23.90 -9.12
N GLY A 218 20.96 23.08 -8.12
CA GLY A 218 21.82 21.91 -8.35
C GLY A 218 21.21 20.92 -9.36
N ASP A 219 22.05 20.19 -10.09
CA ASP A 219 21.54 19.12 -10.95
C ASP A 219 20.92 17.99 -10.12
N THR A 220 19.79 17.47 -10.58
CA THR A 220 19.12 16.34 -9.91
C THR A 220 18.67 15.32 -10.96
N PRO A 221 18.97 14.02 -10.76
CA PRO A 221 18.64 13.02 -11.75
C PRO A 221 17.13 12.93 -12.03
N GLY A 222 16.76 12.85 -13.31
CA GLY A 222 15.36 12.69 -13.73
C GLY A 222 14.47 13.92 -13.54
N PHE A 223 15.01 15.08 -13.14
CA PHE A 223 14.22 16.30 -12.95
C PHE A 223 13.45 16.72 -14.20
N LEU A 224 14.13 16.84 -15.35
CA LEU A 224 13.48 17.28 -16.58
C LEU A 224 12.32 16.36 -16.95
N PHE A 225 12.51 15.06 -16.80
CA PHE A 225 11.47 14.05 -17.00
C PHE A 225 10.29 14.26 -16.04
N ALA A 226 10.55 14.33 -14.73
CA ALA A 226 9.51 14.49 -13.70
C ALA A 226 8.75 15.82 -13.80
N PHE A 227 9.46 16.91 -14.08
CA PHE A 227 8.89 18.23 -14.18
C PHE A 227 8.06 18.42 -15.46
N SER A 228 8.59 18.03 -16.63
CA SER A 228 7.82 18.07 -17.89
C SER A 228 6.59 17.15 -17.83
N THR A 229 6.68 16.06 -17.07
CA THR A 229 5.58 15.18 -16.75
C THR A 229 4.50 15.87 -15.90
N ALA A 230 4.87 16.56 -14.84
CA ALA A 230 3.93 17.29 -14.00
C ALA A 230 3.23 18.41 -14.77
N LEU A 231 3.97 19.18 -15.60
CA LEU A 231 3.40 20.19 -16.50
C LEU A 231 2.35 19.61 -17.44
N SER A 232 2.65 18.45 -18.04
CA SER A 232 1.72 17.71 -18.89
C SER A 232 0.45 17.29 -18.13
N SER A 233 0.58 16.80 -16.89
CA SER A 233 -0.55 16.42 -16.02
C SER A 233 -1.48 17.60 -15.70
N VAL A 234 -0.91 18.78 -15.43
CA VAL A 234 -1.69 20.01 -15.15
C VAL A 234 -2.10 20.77 -16.42
N ARG A 235 -1.97 20.12 -17.59
CA ARG A 235 -2.31 20.66 -18.91
C ARG A 235 -1.65 22.01 -19.19
N VAL A 236 -0.33 22.09 -19.00
CA VAL A 236 0.49 23.22 -19.43
C VAL A 236 1.34 22.79 -20.61
N ASN A 237 1.34 23.59 -21.68
CA ASN A 237 2.12 23.32 -22.87
C ASN A 237 3.52 23.93 -22.72
N VAL A 238 4.55 23.14 -23.05
CA VAL A 238 5.94 23.62 -23.16
C VAL A 238 6.20 23.92 -24.64
N VAL A 239 6.19 25.20 -25.01
CA VAL A 239 6.42 25.64 -26.40
C VAL A 239 7.92 25.66 -26.72
N ARG A 240 8.72 26.01 -25.72
CA ARG A 240 10.17 26.01 -25.79
C ARG A 240 10.75 25.60 -24.44
N ALA A 241 11.83 24.86 -24.46
CA ALA A 241 12.66 24.63 -23.27
C ALA A 241 14.12 24.78 -23.63
N ARG A 242 14.89 25.33 -22.69
CA ARG A 242 16.33 25.48 -22.78
C ARG A 242 16.94 24.94 -21.49
N ILE A 243 17.78 23.91 -21.62
CA ILE A 243 18.40 23.20 -20.51
C ILE A 243 19.92 23.43 -20.60
N ARG A 244 20.53 23.87 -19.51
CA ARG A 244 21.98 24.15 -19.44
C ARG A 244 22.53 23.69 -18.11
N THR A 245 23.49 22.76 -18.16
CA THR A 245 24.19 22.26 -16.97
C THR A 245 25.66 22.72 -17.04
N ASP A 246 26.09 23.52 -16.06
CA ASP A 246 27.45 24.03 -15.93
C ASP A 246 28.03 23.62 -14.56
N GLY A 247 28.96 22.66 -14.57
CA GLY A 247 29.39 21.98 -13.35
C GLY A 247 28.20 21.30 -12.65
N ASP A 248 28.00 21.63 -11.38
CA ASP A 248 26.90 21.10 -10.56
C ASP A 248 25.63 21.98 -10.62
N THR A 249 25.66 23.10 -11.35
CA THR A 249 24.53 24.05 -11.42
C THR A 249 23.80 23.95 -12.75
N VAL A 250 22.48 23.81 -12.68
CA VAL A 250 21.57 23.79 -13.81
C VAL A 250 20.81 25.10 -13.90
N ARG A 251 20.70 25.66 -15.10
CA ARG A 251 19.85 26.80 -15.45
C ARG A 251 18.89 26.40 -16.55
N ASP A 252 17.65 26.13 -16.17
CA ASP A 252 16.60 25.73 -17.09
C ASP A 252 15.63 26.89 -17.34
N THR A 253 15.23 27.08 -18.58
CA THR A 253 14.22 28.07 -18.98
C THR A 253 13.12 27.39 -19.78
N PHE A 254 11.87 27.55 -19.35
CA PHE A 254 10.69 27.01 -20.01
C PHE A 254 9.77 28.14 -20.45
N TRP A 255 9.31 28.09 -21.70
CA TRP A 255 8.28 28.97 -22.23
C TRP A 255 6.97 28.21 -22.28
N LEU A 256 6.00 28.69 -21.52
CA LEU A 256 4.78 27.98 -21.17
C LEU A 256 3.54 28.70 -21.71
N THR A 257 2.56 27.90 -22.13
CA THR A 257 1.22 28.38 -22.53
C THR A 257 0.12 27.49 -21.97
N GLU A 258 -1.09 28.02 -21.96
CA GLU A 258 -2.32 27.25 -21.75
C GLU A 258 -2.55 26.25 -22.89
N PRO A 259 -3.42 25.23 -22.72
CA PRO A 259 -3.83 24.33 -23.80
C PRO A 259 -4.42 25.05 -25.01
N SER A 260 -5.01 26.23 -24.80
CA SER A 260 -5.51 27.11 -25.88
C SER A 260 -4.39 27.73 -26.73
N GLY A 261 -3.14 27.66 -26.27
CA GLY A 261 -1.99 28.36 -26.85
C GLY A 261 -1.79 29.78 -26.31
N GLU A 262 -2.68 30.24 -25.43
CA GLU A 262 -2.60 31.57 -24.81
C GLU A 262 -1.58 31.60 -23.67
N LYS A 263 -1.06 32.79 -23.39
CA LYS A 263 -0.16 33.05 -22.28
C LYS A 263 -0.84 32.83 -20.92
N ILE A 264 -0.09 32.36 -19.94
CA ILE A 264 -0.61 32.09 -18.59
C ILE A 264 -0.62 33.40 -17.79
N GLU A 265 -1.75 34.11 -17.79
CA GLU A 265 -1.92 35.37 -17.05
C GLU A 265 -2.32 35.19 -15.58
N SER A 266 -2.84 34.01 -15.24
CA SER A 266 -3.29 33.73 -13.87
C SER A 266 -2.11 33.62 -12.90
N LYS A 267 -1.99 34.58 -11.99
CA LYS A 267 -0.98 34.58 -10.93
C LYS A 267 -1.00 33.28 -10.10
N ARG A 268 -2.19 32.82 -9.71
CA ARG A 268 -2.37 31.57 -8.97
C ARG A 268 -1.82 30.36 -9.74
N ARG A 269 -1.96 30.35 -11.06
CA ARG A 269 -1.47 29.25 -11.91
C ARG A 269 0.05 29.29 -12.08
N LEU A 270 0.63 30.48 -12.19
CA LEU A 270 2.09 30.65 -12.18
C LEU A 270 2.69 30.22 -10.84
N GLU A 271 2.05 30.57 -9.72
CA GLU A 271 2.43 30.12 -8.37
C GLU A 271 2.37 28.59 -8.26
N GLN A 272 1.32 27.96 -8.79
CA GLN A 272 1.18 26.49 -8.83
C GLN A 272 2.32 25.82 -9.62
N ILE A 273 2.67 26.35 -10.80
CA ILE A 273 3.77 25.82 -11.63
C ILE A 273 5.11 25.96 -10.91
N ARG A 274 5.36 27.13 -10.31
CA ARG A 274 6.58 27.39 -9.53
C ARG A 274 6.70 26.43 -8.34
N ALA A 275 5.60 26.20 -7.63
CA ALA A 275 5.59 25.32 -6.48
C ALA A 275 5.79 23.84 -6.88
N ALA A 276 5.19 23.41 -7.99
CA ALA A 276 5.45 22.09 -8.57
C ALA A 276 6.94 21.91 -8.93
N ALA A 277 7.56 22.94 -9.53
CA ALA A 277 8.99 22.91 -9.85
C ALA A 277 9.86 22.76 -8.60
N ALA A 278 9.58 23.52 -7.54
CA ALA A 278 10.32 23.46 -6.28
C ALA A 278 10.19 22.08 -5.62
N LEU A 279 8.96 21.58 -5.51
CA LEU A 279 8.65 20.29 -4.92
C LEU A 279 9.32 19.12 -5.68
N ILE A 280 9.24 19.13 -7.02
CA ILE A 280 9.87 18.10 -7.85
C ILE A 280 11.40 18.18 -7.78
N LYS A 281 11.97 19.39 -7.68
CA LYS A 281 13.42 19.53 -7.46
C LYS A 281 13.85 18.93 -6.13
N GLN A 282 13.14 19.26 -5.05
CA GLN A 282 13.47 18.73 -3.73
C GLN A 282 13.33 17.20 -3.69
N PHE A 283 12.26 16.64 -4.27
CA PHE A 283 12.08 15.18 -4.29
C PHE A 283 13.11 14.46 -5.15
N THR A 284 13.43 14.99 -6.34
CA THR A 284 14.46 14.39 -7.21
C THR A 284 15.87 14.44 -6.61
N HIS A 285 16.13 15.39 -5.72
CA HIS A 285 17.35 15.41 -4.91
C HIS A 285 17.42 14.26 -3.90
N LEU A 286 16.27 13.80 -3.40
CA LEU A 286 16.15 12.71 -2.42
C LEU A 286 16.05 11.33 -3.07
N LEU A 287 15.77 11.24 -4.37
CA LEU A 287 15.68 9.95 -5.07
C LEU A 287 16.85 9.00 -4.83
N PRO A 288 18.13 9.44 -4.77
CA PRO A 288 19.25 8.53 -4.53
C PRO A 288 19.25 7.86 -3.14
N THR A 289 18.51 8.40 -2.16
CA THR A 289 18.38 7.79 -0.83
C THR A 289 17.23 6.79 -0.74
N ALA A 290 16.36 6.75 -1.76
CA ALA A 290 15.24 5.82 -1.80
C ALA A 290 15.71 4.38 -2.08
N PRO A 291 15.09 3.36 -1.47
CA PRO A 291 15.40 1.95 -1.73
C PRO A 291 15.26 1.55 -3.21
N ASP A 292 14.22 2.08 -3.88
CA ASP A 292 14.03 2.01 -5.34
C ASP A 292 13.70 3.42 -5.88
N PRO A 293 14.69 4.13 -6.45
CA PRO A 293 14.51 5.50 -6.96
C PRO A 293 13.47 5.61 -8.09
N GLY A 294 13.37 4.60 -8.97
CA GLY A 294 12.43 4.67 -10.08
C GLY A 294 10.99 4.44 -9.62
N GLN A 295 10.79 3.53 -8.67
CA GLN A 295 9.51 3.36 -8.00
C GLN A 295 9.12 4.63 -7.22
N ALA A 296 10.03 5.20 -6.44
CA ALA A 296 9.78 6.44 -5.71
C ALA A 296 9.33 7.57 -6.65
N LEU A 297 10.04 7.75 -7.76
CA LEU A 297 9.70 8.75 -8.78
C LEU A 297 8.33 8.50 -9.43
N ARG A 298 7.99 7.23 -9.68
CA ARG A 298 6.69 6.84 -10.22
C ARG A 298 5.55 7.33 -9.34
N GLN A 299 5.63 6.97 -8.05
CA GLN A 299 4.57 7.22 -7.08
C GLN A 299 4.46 8.70 -6.76
N PHE A 300 5.60 9.38 -6.66
CA PHE A 300 5.62 10.82 -6.46
C PHE A 300 5.00 11.59 -7.62
N ASN A 301 5.22 11.17 -8.86
CA ASN A 301 4.57 11.79 -10.01
C ASN A 301 3.04 11.61 -9.99
N LEU A 302 2.53 10.51 -9.42
CA LEU A 302 1.09 10.32 -9.21
C LEU A 302 0.56 11.23 -8.09
N LEU A 303 1.28 11.33 -6.97
CA LEU A 303 0.95 12.22 -5.85
C LEU A 303 0.87 13.68 -6.30
N THR A 304 1.93 14.16 -6.95
CA THR A 304 2.03 15.54 -7.43
C THR A 304 0.93 15.88 -8.44
N SER A 305 0.61 14.95 -9.35
CA SER A 305 -0.51 15.14 -10.29
C SER A 305 -1.86 15.30 -9.58
N GLN A 306 -2.09 14.57 -8.48
CA GLN A 306 -3.30 14.67 -7.67
C GLN A 306 -3.33 15.95 -6.84
N LEU A 307 -2.26 16.24 -6.09
CA LEU A 307 -2.12 17.43 -5.24
C LEU A 307 -2.34 18.72 -6.05
N LEU A 308 -1.68 18.83 -7.19
CA LEU A 308 -1.79 20.00 -8.07
C LEU A 308 -3.17 20.12 -8.76
N SER A 309 -4.02 19.09 -8.71
CA SER A 309 -5.38 19.17 -9.24
C SER A 309 -6.39 19.73 -8.23
N ARG A 310 -6.03 19.83 -6.94
CA ARG A 310 -6.93 20.27 -5.85
C ARG A 310 -6.96 21.79 -5.69
N SER A 311 -8.05 22.30 -5.10
CA SER A 311 -8.23 23.73 -4.82
C SER A 311 -7.38 24.25 -3.65
N ASP A 312 -6.92 23.39 -2.74
CA ASP A 312 -6.19 23.77 -1.51
C ASP A 312 -4.74 23.26 -1.46
N TRP A 313 -4.11 23.13 -2.62
CA TRP A 313 -2.74 22.62 -2.76
C TRP A 313 -1.69 23.39 -1.95
N THR A 314 -1.96 24.64 -1.57
CA THR A 314 -1.03 25.48 -0.82
C THR A 314 -0.78 24.97 0.59
N SER A 315 -1.81 24.48 1.30
CA SER A 315 -1.65 23.91 2.64
C SER A 315 -0.87 22.59 2.58
N GLU A 316 -1.24 21.70 1.65
CA GLU A 316 -0.55 20.41 1.50
C GLU A 316 0.93 20.57 1.09
N LEU A 317 1.30 21.67 0.43
CA LEU A 317 2.70 21.96 0.14
C LEU A 317 3.50 22.44 1.34
N GLU A 318 2.92 23.30 2.18
CA GLU A 318 3.58 23.72 3.43
C GLU A 318 3.89 22.48 4.28
N ASP A 319 2.97 21.52 4.29
CA ASP A 319 3.17 20.25 4.96
C ASP A 319 4.32 19.43 4.34
N LEU A 320 4.37 19.31 3.01
CA LEU A 320 5.46 18.63 2.30
C LEU A 320 6.83 19.26 2.51
N GLU A 321 6.91 20.58 2.63
CA GLU A 321 8.17 21.29 2.85
C GLU A 321 8.67 21.20 4.30
N SER A 322 7.89 20.58 5.19
CA SER A 322 8.28 20.32 6.58
C SER A 322 9.49 19.37 6.64
N PRO A 323 10.43 19.60 7.59
CA PRO A 323 11.66 18.80 7.68
C PRO A 323 11.36 17.31 7.85
N GLY A 324 11.99 16.44 7.05
CA GLY A 324 11.88 14.98 7.17
C GLY A 324 10.70 14.37 6.39
N VAL A 325 9.72 15.16 5.94
CA VAL A 325 8.51 14.64 5.27
C VAL A 325 8.85 14.09 3.89
N LEU A 326 9.56 14.86 3.07
CA LEU A 326 9.93 14.43 1.72
C LEU A 326 10.94 13.28 1.74
N GLU A 327 11.84 13.28 2.72
CA GLU A 327 12.79 12.18 2.94
C GLU A 327 12.04 10.88 3.25
N THR A 328 11.09 10.96 4.19
CA THR A 328 10.24 9.83 4.58
C THR A 328 9.36 9.36 3.42
N LEU A 329 8.81 10.28 2.62
CA LEU A 329 8.06 9.94 1.40
C LEU A 329 8.93 9.25 0.35
N ALA A 330 10.15 9.73 0.11
CA ALA A 330 11.06 9.11 -0.85
C ALA A 330 11.42 7.68 -0.43
N GLU A 331 11.71 7.48 0.87
CA GLU A 331 11.92 6.15 1.45
C GLU A 331 10.69 5.25 1.22
N MET A 332 9.52 5.67 1.71
CA MET A 332 8.27 4.89 1.64
C MET A 332 7.84 4.54 0.21
N MET A 333 7.92 5.51 -0.69
CA MET A 333 7.56 5.33 -2.10
C MET A 333 8.55 4.44 -2.84
N GLY A 334 9.79 4.33 -2.37
CA GLY A 334 10.80 3.43 -2.89
C GLY A 334 10.77 2.03 -2.28
N THR A 335 10.24 1.86 -1.06
CA THR A 335 10.19 0.55 -0.40
C THR A 335 9.17 -0.40 -1.02
N SER A 336 7.98 0.10 -1.40
CA SER A 336 6.95 -0.78 -1.95
C SER A 336 5.95 -0.07 -2.87
N ARG A 337 5.93 -0.50 -4.15
CA ARG A 337 4.95 -0.06 -5.15
C ARG A 337 3.53 -0.34 -4.67
N PHE A 338 3.38 -1.51 -4.08
CA PHE A 338 2.13 -2.01 -3.55
C PHE A 338 1.61 -1.10 -2.42
N LEU A 339 2.49 -0.79 -1.45
CA LEU A 339 2.17 0.10 -0.33
C LEU A 339 1.57 1.42 -0.82
N TRP A 340 2.16 2.01 -1.85
CA TRP A 340 1.65 3.26 -2.39
C TRP A 340 0.32 3.11 -3.14
N GLU A 341 0.22 2.19 -4.10
CA GLU A 341 -0.94 2.11 -5.00
C GLU A 341 -2.23 1.68 -4.29
N GLU A 342 -2.13 0.76 -3.34
CA GLU A 342 -3.27 0.07 -2.74
C GLU A 342 -3.55 0.48 -1.28
N PHE A 343 -2.56 1.07 -0.58
CA PHE A 343 -2.71 1.43 0.84
C PHE A 343 -2.61 2.95 1.09
N LEU A 344 -1.47 3.58 0.80
CA LEU A 344 -1.25 5.00 1.12
C LEU A 344 -2.12 5.94 0.29
N ARG A 345 -2.29 5.66 -1.00
CA ARG A 345 -3.11 6.48 -1.90
C ARG A 345 -4.59 6.51 -1.47
N VAL A 346 -5.12 5.40 -0.96
CA VAL A 346 -6.52 5.30 -0.55
C VAL A 346 -6.76 6.06 0.76
N GLN A 347 -5.76 6.13 1.64
CA GLN A 347 -5.83 6.80 2.93
C GLN A 347 -5.12 8.17 2.96
N HIS A 348 -5.17 8.91 1.84
CA HIS A 348 -4.46 10.19 1.70
C HIS A 348 -4.78 11.21 2.82
N GLU A 349 -6.00 11.18 3.37
CA GLU A 349 -6.44 12.06 4.46
C GLU A 349 -5.67 11.82 5.78
N ASN A 350 -5.20 10.58 5.99
CA ASN A 350 -4.39 10.20 7.16
C ASN A 350 -2.88 10.33 6.90
N LEU A 351 -2.47 10.33 5.63
CA LEU A 351 -1.05 10.33 5.23
C LEU A 351 -0.31 11.57 5.72
N PHE A 352 -0.79 12.76 5.39
CA PHE A 352 -0.10 14.00 5.75
C PHE A 352 -0.02 14.24 7.26
N PRO A 353 -1.11 14.11 8.04
CA PRO A 353 -1.03 14.27 9.50
C PRO A 353 -0.01 13.34 10.18
N VAL A 354 0.15 12.11 9.67
CA VAL A 354 1.14 11.16 10.20
C VAL A 354 2.56 11.51 9.78
N LEU A 355 2.77 11.94 8.54
CA LEU A 355 4.09 12.33 8.05
C LEU A 355 4.59 13.64 8.68
N LEU A 356 3.69 14.57 9.00
CA LEU A 356 4.05 15.81 9.69
C LEU A 356 4.59 15.58 11.10
N ASP A 357 4.19 14.49 11.74
CA ASP A 357 4.68 14.06 13.06
C ASP A 357 5.68 12.90 12.93
N ILE A 358 6.82 13.17 12.27
CA ILE A 358 7.92 12.19 12.13
C ILE A 358 8.34 11.59 13.49
N PRO A 359 8.54 12.37 14.58
CA PRO A 359 8.83 11.79 15.89
C PRO A 359 7.76 10.81 16.36
N GLY A 360 6.48 11.16 16.22
CA GLY A 360 5.35 10.28 16.54
C GLY A 360 5.28 9.03 15.65
N LEU A 361 5.69 9.12 14.38
CA LEU A 361 5.81 7.96 13.50
C LEU A 361 6.89 6.98 14.01
N HIS A 362 7.97 7.45 14.61
CA HIS A 362 9.00 6.55 15.15
C HIS A 362 8.65 5.99 16.53
N ALA A 363 7.89 6.72 17.34
CA ALA A 363 7.58 6.33 18.71
C ALA A 363 6.53 5.21 18.79
N SER A 364 6.72 4.28 19.74
CA SER A 364 5.63 3.43 20.22
C SER A 364 4.79 4.23 21.23
N CYS A 365 3.47 4.04 21.23
CA CYS A 365 2.57 4.70 22.15
C CYS A 365 2.03 3.70 23.16
N SER A 366 2.22 3.97 24.45
CA SER A 366 1.57 3.18 25.50
C SER A 366 0.07 3.47 25.53
N ARG A 367 -0.70 2.55 26.12
CA ARG A 367 -2.14 2.75 26.34
C ARG A 367 -2.44 4.07 27.04
N ALA A 368 -1.68 4.40 28.09
CA ALA A 368 -1.87 5.65 28.83
C ALA A 368 -1.73 6.88 27.94
N VAL A 369 -0.68 6.94 27.09
CA VAL A 369 -0.47 8.06 26.17
C VAL A 369 -1.62 8.18 25.16
N LEU A 370 -2.10 7.06 24.62
CA LEU A 370 -3.24 7.08 23.69
C LEU A 370 -4.53 7.54 24.38
N THR A 371 -4.80 7.04 25.58
CA THR A 371 -5.97 7.44 26.38
C THR A 371 -5.91 8.93 26.72
N ASP A 372 -4.79 9.44 27.23
CA ASP A 372 -4.63 10.84 27.59
C ASP A 372 -4.80 11.77 26.37
N SER A 373 -4.21 11.39 25.24
CA SER A 373 -4.33 12.15 23.98
C SER A 373 -5.77 12.19 23.48
N LEU A 374 -6.47 11.06 23.56
CA LEU A 374 -7.86 10.94 23.16
C LEU A 374 -8.79 11.72 24.11
N GLU A 375 -8.54 11.68 25.42
CA GLU A 375 -9.28 12.48 26.40
C GLU A 375 -9.13 13.99 26.15
N ALA A 376 -7.91 14.46 25.90
CA ALA A 376 -7.64 15.85 25.57
C ALA A 376 -8.40 16.27 24.31
N LEU A 377 -8.38 15.45 23.26
CA LEU A 377 -9.10 15.70 22.01
C LEU A 377 -10.62 15.77 22.21
N LEU A 378 -11.20 14.84 22.98
CA LEU A 378 -12.64 14.78 23.21
C LEU A 378 -13.14 15.90 24.15
N ALA A 379 -12.27 16.46 24.99
CA ALA A 379 -12.58 17.58 25.86
C ALA A 379 -12.79 18.90 25.09
N GLU A 380 -12.14 19.07 23.94
CA GLU A 380 -12.29 20.26 23.08
C GLU A 380 -13.58 20.24 22.23
N CYS A 381 -14.25 19.09 22.15
CA CYS A 381 -15.43 18.91 21.33
C CYS A 381 -16.71 19.50 21.96
N SER A 382 -17.53 20.17 21.15
CA SER A 382 -18.76 20.87 21.59
C SER A 382 -19.98 19.97 21.83
N GLY A 383 -19.95 18.70 21.42
CA GLY A 383 -21.09 17.79 21.60
C GLY A 383 -20.82 16.34 21.19
N HIS A 384 -21.82 15.48 21.39
CA HIS A 384 -21.72 14.03 21.14
C HIS A 384 -21.27 13.70 19.71
N ALA A 385 -21.91 14.30 18.70
CA ALA A 385 -21.56 14.05 17.30
C ALA A 385 -20.12 14.49 16.96
N ASP A 386 -19.63 15.58 17.57
CA ASP A 386 -18.25 16.04 17.37
C ASP A 386 -17.26 15.07 18.02
N ARG A 387 -17.58 14.58 19.24
CA ARG A 387 -16.78 13.57 19.95
C ARG A 387 -16.70 12.25 19.18
N VAL A 388 -17.81 11.79 18.59
CA VAL A 388 -17.84 10.58 17.76
C VAL A 388 -16.95 10.73 16.53
N ARG A 389 -17.02 11.87 15.82
CA ARG A 389 -16.10 12.15 14.71
C ARG A 389 -14.64 12.16 15.16
N ALA A 390 -14.33 12.93 16.20
CA ALA A 390 -12.97 13.07 16.70
C ALA A 390 -12.35 11.72 17.14
N LEU A 391 -13.16 10.86 17.79
CA LEU A 391 -12.75 9.50 18.15
C LEU A 391 -12.37 8.67 16.92
N ASN A 392 -13.20 8.68 15.87
CA ASN A 392 -12.95 7.88 14.66
C ASN A 392 -11.80 8.45 13.82
N ASP A 393 -11.64 9.76 13.75
CA ASP A 393 -10.49 10.40 13.10
C ASP A 393 -9.18 10.09 13.84
N PHE A 394 -9.20 10.09 15.19
CA PHE A 394 -8.06 9.66 15.99
C PHE A 394 -7.73 8.18 15.75
N LYS A 395 -8.73 7.30 15.82
CA LYS A 395 -8.61 5.86 15.54
C LYS A 395 -7.94 5.63 14.20
N ASP A 396 -8.47 6.21 13.14
CA ASP A 396 -7.99 5.94 11.78
C ASP A 396 -6.60 6.52 11.53
N ARG A 397 -6.27 7.69 12.11
CA ARG A 397 -4.92 8.25 12.07
C ARG A 397 -3.90 7.35 12.77
N GLN A 398 -4.22 6.87 13.97
CA GLN A 398 -3.32 6.02 14.73
C GLN A 398 -3.18 4.62 14.11
N MET A 399 -4.26 4.05 13.59
CA MET A 399 -4.20 2.79 12.83
C MET A 399 -3.27 2.94 11.63
N PHE A 400 -3.46 4.01 10.83
CA PHE A 400 -2.63 4.29 9.68
C PHE A 400 -1.15 4.48 10.06
N ARG A 401 -0.87 5.17 11.17
CA ARG A 401 0.49 5.32 11.71
C ARG A 401 1.13 3.97 12.03
N ILE A 402 0.40 3.09 12.74
CA ILE A 402 0.90 1.75 13.12
C ILE A 402 1.12 0.88 11.88
N ASP A 403 0.17 0.88 10.94
CA ASP A 403 0.28 0.20 9.66
C ASP A 403 1.53 0.66 8.90
N LEU A 404 1.76 1.97 8.84
CA LEU A 404 2.90 2.55 8.15
C LEU A 404 4.25 2.12 8.77
N ARG A 405 4.32 2.04 10.10
CA ARG A 405 5.52 1.54 10.80
C ARG A 405 5.81 0.08 10.46
N TYR A 406 4.77 -0.76 10.41
CA TYR A 406 4.96 -2.18 10.09
C TYR A 406 5.34 -2.37 8.61
N ILE A 407 4.68 -1.68 7.68
CA ILE A 407 4.96 -1.88 6.25
C ILE A 407 6.32 -1.32 5.82
N THR A 408 6.86 -0.37 6.59
CA THR A 408 8.21 0.19 6.37
C THR A 408 9.27 -0.46 7.23
N ASP A 409 8.99 -1.66 7.76
CA ASP A 409 9.90 -2.49 8.56
C ASP A 409 10.50 -1.78 9.80
N ARG A 410 9.83 -0.74 10.31
CA ARG A 410 10.23 -0.01 11.54
C ARG A 410 9.87 -0.78 12.81
N ILE A 411 8.90 -1.68 12.72
CA ILE A 411 8.48 -2.57 13.80
C ILE A 411 8.29 -3.97 13.25
N ASP A 412 8.54 -4.98 14.08
CA ASP A 412 8.25 -6.37 13.73
C ASP A 412 6.75 -6.69 13.84
N ARG A 413 6.37 -7.89 13.39
CA ARG A 413 4.97 -8.33 13.42
C ARG A 413 4.39 -8.44 14.84
N ARG A 414 5.21 -8.77 15.84
CA ARG A 414 4.75 -8.92 17.23
C ARG A 414 4.44 -7.54 17.82
N GLN A 415 5.31 -6.57 17.58
CA GLN A 415 5.10 -5.16 17.94
C GLN A 415 3.89 -4.57 17.23
N PHE A 416 3.72 -4.83 15.93
CA PHE A 416 2.55 -4.39 15.16
C PHE A 416 1.23 -4.84 15.82
N GLY A 417 1.11 -6.14 16.14
CA GLY A 417 -0.09 -6.66 16.78
C GLY A 417 -0.34 -6.12 18.18
N ALA A 418 0.73 -5.91 18.96
CA ALA A 418 0.64 -5.32 20.28
C ALA A 418 0.16 -3.85 20.22
N GLU A 419 0.71 -3.04 19.31
CA GLU A 419 0.33 -1.63 19.17
C GLU A 419 -1.09 -1.47 18.63
N MET A 420 -1.48 -2.27 17.63
CA MET A 420 -2.84 -2.24 17.09
C MET A 420 -3.86 -2.64 18.16
N SER A 421 -3.54 -3.64 18.99
CA SER A 421 -4.38 -4.04 20.14
C SER A 421 -4.44 -2.94 21.21
N THR A 422 -3.32 -2.28 21.50
CA THR A 422 -3.26 -1.19 22.48
C THR A 422 -4.10 0.01 22.03
N LEU A 423 -4.11 0.32 20.73
CA LEU A 423 -5.00 1.32 20.15
C LEU A 423 -6.47 0.90 20.27
N ALA A 424 -6.79 -0.34 19.91
CA ALA A 424 -8.15 -0.87 20.00
C ALA A 424 -8.69 -0.81 21.45
N GLU A 425 -7.85 -1.09 22.46
CA GLU A 425 -8.23 -0.95 23.88
C GLU A 425 -8.66 0.47 24.23
N ALA A 426 -7.82 1.47 23.91
CA ALA A 426 -8.10 2.87 24.23
C ALA A 426 -9.37 3.38 23.52
N VAL A 427 -9.54 3.00 22.24
CA VAL A 427 -10.70 3.38 21.43
C VAL A 427 -11.98 2.70 21.93
N VAL A 428 -11.93 1.40 22.22
CA VAL A 428 -13.10 0.64 22.71
C VAL A 428 -13.58 1.17 24.05
N GLU A 429 -12.65 1.46 24.97
CA GLU A 429 -12.98 2.04 26.27
C GLU A 429 -13.70 3.39 26.12
N LYS A 430 -13.13 4.31 25.34
CA LYS A 430 -13.74 5.64 25.15
C LYS A 430 -15.05 5.59 24.37
N ALA A 431 -15.15 4.73 23.36
CA ALA A 431 -16.41 4.51 22.64
C ALA A 431 -17.52 4.01 23.58
N PHE A 432 -17.19 3.08 24.49
CA PHE A 432 -18.16 2.54 25.44
C PHE A 432 -18.55 3.57 26.50
N GLU A 433 -17.61 4.37 27.00
CA GLU A 433 -17.88 5.51 27.89
C GLU A 433 -18.82 6.55 27.26
N LEU A 434 -18.65 6.88 25.98
CA LEU A 434 -19.59 7.75 25.25
C LEU A 434 -21.00 7.14 25.20
N GLY A 435 -21.09 5.82 25.02
CA GLY A 435 -22.35 5.08 25.09
C GLY A 435 -23.00 5.14 26.47
N ILE A 436 -22.20 5.02 27.53
CA ILE A 436 -22.64 5.15 28.93
C ILE A 436 -23.18 6.56 29.18
N ASP A 437 -22.46 7.60 28.78
CA ASP A 437 -22.87 8.99 28.99
C ASP A 437 -24.17 9.33 28.24
N SER A 438 -24.31 8.85 27.00
CA SER A 438 -25.54 8.97 26.22
C SER A 438 -26.71 8.29 26.95
N ALA A 439 -26.54 7.04 27.38
CA ALA A 439 -27.58 6.31 28.10
C ALA A 439 -27.92 6.94 29.46
N ARG A 440 -26.91 7.41 30.22
CA ARG A 440 -27.08 8.11 31.51
C ARG A 440 -27.90 9.38 31.35
N SER A 441 -27.69 10.15 30.28
CA SER A 441 -28.46 11.38 30.02
C SER A 441 -29.98 11.12 29.88
N ARG A 442 -30.35 9.93 29.39
CA ARG A 442 -31.74 9.53 29.14
C ARG A 442 -32.38 8.79 30.32
N PHE A 443 -31.64 7.89 30.96
CA PHE A 443 -32.17 6.95 31.94
C PHE A 443 -31.66 7.17 33.37
N GLY A 444 -30.63 8.00 33.56
CA GLY A 444 -29.88 8.13 34.81
C GLY A 444 -28.88 6.99 35.04
N VAL A 445 -28.27 6.98 36.22
CA VAL A 445 -27.21 6.03 36.60
C VAL A 445 -27.80 4.65 36.93
N PRO A 446 -27.31 3.53 36.37
CA PRO A 446 -27.74 2.20 36.77
C PRO A 446 -27.24 1.89 38.18
N ARG A 447 -28.15 1.57 39.11
CA ARG A 447 -27.81 1.26 40.50
C ARG A 447 -28.15 -0.17 40.88
N LEU A 448 -27.30 -0.74 41.72
CA LEU A 448 -27.53 -2.00 42.42
C LEU A 448 -28.52 -1.80 43.58
N GLU A 449 -28.95 -2.90 44.20
CA GLU A 449 -29.88 -2.86 45.34
C GLU A 449 -29.32 -2.10 46.55
N ASP A 450 -28.01 -2.12 46.76
CA ASP A 450 -27.32 -1.37 47.82
C ASP A 450 -27.12 0.12 47.50
N GLY A 451 -27.59 0.57 46.33
CA GLY A 451 -27.49 1.94 45.85
C GLY A 451 -26.16 2.31 45.20
N SER A 452 -25.17 1.41 45.17
CA SER A 452 -23.92 1.62 44.42
C SER A 452 -24.18 1.62 42.90
N GLU A 453 -23.26 2.20 42.13
CA GLU A 453 -23.35 2.18 40.67
C GLU A 453 -22.98 0.80 40.12
N CYS A 454 -23.79 0.30 39.18
CA CYS A 454 -23.55 -0.99 38.54
C CYS A 454 -22.31 -0.92 37.63
N LYS A 455 -21.34 -1.78 37.89
CA LYS A 455 -20.10 -1.85 37.11
C LYS A 455 -20.31 -2.56 35.78
N TRP A 456 -19.37 -2.35 34.88
CA TRP A 456 -19.33 -2.95 33.55
C TRP A 456 -17.91 -3.31 33.14
N ALA A 457 -17.78 -4.27 32.24
CA ALA A 457 -16.53 -4.72 31.64
C ALA A 457 -16.75 -5.12 30.17
N VAL A 458 -15.75 -4.86 29.34
CA VAL A 458 -15.67 -5.32 27.94
C VAL A 458 -14.54 -6.34 27.85
N LEU A 459 -14.85 -7.51 27.30
CA LEU A 459 -13.92 -8.62 27.16
C LEU A 459 -13.63 -8.81 25.67
N ALA A 460 -12.36 -8.91 25.30
CA ALA A 460 -11.94 -9.21 23.94
C ALA A 460 -11.58 -10.68 23.78
N LEU A 461 -11.87 -11.25 22.62
CA LEU A 461 -11.52 -12.61 22.21
C LEU A 461 -10.68 -12.58 20.91
N GLY A 462 -10.33 -13.77 20.39
CA GLY A 462 -9.64 -13.91 19.11
C GLY A 462 -8.31 -13.18 19.06
N LYS A 463 -8.03 -12.52 17.92
CA LYS A 463 -6.78 -11.78 17.70
C LYS A 463 -6.64 -10.57 18.62
N PHE A 464 -7.75 -9.89 18.94
CA PHE A 464 -7.74 -8.75 19.85
C PHE A 464 -7.45 -9.18 21.31
N GLY A 465 -8.14 -10.22 21.78
CA GLY A 465 -7.91 -10.82 23.10
C GLY A 465 -6.50 -11.42 23.25
N GLY A 466 -5.94 -11.94 22.16
CA GLY A 466 -4.55 -12.42 22.12
C GLY A 466 -3.47 -11.37 21.89
N SER A 467 -3.80 -10.08 21.84
CA SER A 467 -2.86 -8.98 21.58
C SER A 467 -2.02 -9.17 20.31
N ASP A 468 -2.64 -9.73 19.26
CA ASP A 468 -2.00 -10.14 18.01
C ASP A 468 -2.83 -9.71 16.79
N MET A 469 -3.46 -8.54 16.88
CA MET A 469 -4.23 -7.96 15.76
C MET A 469 -3.35 -7.81 14.52
N GLY A 470 -3.92 -8.06 13.34
CA GLY A 470 -3.27 -7.81 12.06
C GLY A 470 -4.00 -6.72 11.30
N PHE A 471 -3.59 -6.48 10.04
CA PHE A 471 -4.39 -5.67 9.12
C PHE A 471 -5.80 -6.23 9.06
N GLY A 472 -6.84 -5.40 9.11
CA GLY A 472 -8.22 -5.89 8.97
C GLY A 472 -8.61 -6.99 9.96
N SER A 473 -8.17 -6.86 11.21
CA SER A 473 -8.74 -7.62 12.32
C SER A 473 -10.08 -7.03 12.75
N ASP A 474 -11.02 -7.93 13.04
CA ASP A 474 -12.26 -7.66 13.74
C ASP A 474 -12.03 -7.51 15.26
N LEU A 475 -13.01 -6.89 15.93
CA LEU A 475 -13.08 -6.78 17.37
C LEU A 475 -14.11 -7.79 17.88
N GLU A 476 -13.65 -8.98 18.23
CA GLU A 476 -14.49 -9.99 18.89
C GLU A 476 -14.71 -9.60 20.36
N LEU A 477 -15.92 -9.16 20.71
CA LEU A 477 -16.22 -8.56 22.03
C LEU A 477 -17.39 -9.25 22.74
N ILE A 478 -17.28 -9.33 24.07
CA ILE A 478 -18.38 -9.65 25.00
C ILE A 478 -18.55 -8.50 25.99
N PHE A 479 -19.79 -8.08 26.21
CA PHE A 479 -20.14 -7.00 27.14
C PHE A 479 -20.78 -7.58 28.40
N VAL A 480 -20.24 -7.24 29.56
CA VAL A 480 -20.71 -7.74 30.86
C VAL A 480 -21.02 -6.58 31.81
N TYR A 481 -22.11 -6.69 32.56
CA TYR A 481 -22.43 -5.82 33.69
C TYR A 481 -22.59 -6.61 34.98
N GLU A 482 -22.39 -5.94 36.11
CA GLU A 482 -22.24 -6.58 37.41
C GLU A 482 -23.49 -7.34 37.86
N ALA A 483 -24.66 -6.70 37.88
CA ALA A 483 -25.91 -7.31 38.30
C ALA A 483 -27.14 -6.52 37.81
N GLU A 484 -28.32 -7.15 37.93
CA GLU A 484 -29.59 -6.49 37.68
C GLU A 484 -29.90 -5.42 38.74
N GLY A 485 -30.76 -4.48 38.35
CA GLY A 485 -31.14 -3.33 39.17
C GLY A 485 -32.03 -2.37 38.40
N SER A 486 -31.98 -1.07 38.76
CA SER A 486 -32.73 -0.03 38.05
C SER A 486 -31.96 1.27 37.98
N THR A 487 -32.23 2.07 36.94
CA THR A 487 -31.59 3.38 36.78
C THR A 487 -32.25 4.46 37.64
N SER A 488 -31.47 5.44 38.07
CA SER A 488 -31.91 6.49 39.01
C SER A 488 -32.45 7.76 38.36
N GLY A 489 -32.73 7.75 37.05
CA GLY A 489 -33.15 8.93 36.29
C GLY A 489 -34.66 9.20 36.33
N SER A 490 -35.09 10.24 35.60
CA SER A 490 -36.51 10.64 35.51
C SER A 490 -37.39 9.62 34.77
N LYS A 491 -36.77 8.75 33.96
CA LYS A 491 -37.40 7.60 33.30
C LYS A 491 -36.62 6.33 33.66
N PRO A 492 -36.82 5.76 34.87
CA PRO A 492 -36.13 4.56 35.30
C PRO A 492 -36.33 3.40 34.32
N THR A 493 -35.28 2.64 34.09
CA THR A 493 -35.31 1.40 33.32
C THR A 493 -34.50 0.31 34.02
N ARG A 494 -34.64 -0.93 33.57
CA ARG A 494 -33.83 -2.05 34.08
C ARG A 494 -32.38 -1.89 33.66
N THR A 495 -31.45 -2.35 34.49
CA THR A 495 -30.01 -2.34 34.19
C THR A 495 -29.70 -3.07 32.87
N SER A 496 -30.31 -4.24 32.63
CA SER A 496 -30.26 -4.95 31.34
C SER A 496 -30.66 -4.07 30.14
N THR A 497 -31.76 -3.32 30.25
CA THR A 497 -32.19 -2.40 29.18
C THR A 497 -31.19 -1.26 29.00
N PHE A 498 -30.66 -0.71 30.09
CA PHE A 498 -29.64 0.35 30.04
C PHE A 498 -28.40 -0.11 29.27
N PHE A 499 -27.80 -1.25 29.65
CA PHE A 499 -26.58 -1.73 28.98
C PHE A 499 -26.82 -2.22 27.54
N ASN A 500 -28.02 -2.72 27.23
CA ASN A 500 -28.38 -2.99 25.83
C ASN A 500 -28.41 -1.69 24.99
N GLU A 501 -28.90 -0.58 25.53
CA GLU A 501 -28.84 0.72 24.83
C GLU A 501 -27.40 1.23 24.72
N VAL A 502 -26.56 1.05 25.75
CA VAL A 502 -25.13 1.39 25.70
C VAL A 502 -24.42 0.64 24.59
N VAL A 503 -24.61 -0.68 24.48
CA VAL A 503 -23.98 -1.49 23.42
C VAL A 503 -24.48 -1.04 22.04
N ARG A 504 -25.77 -0.72 21.89
CA ARG A 504 -26.31 -0.19 20.63
C ARG A 504 -25.70 1.16 20.25
N GLU A 505 -25.47 2.02 21.23
CA GLU A 505 -24.81 3.30 21.03
C GLU A 505 -23.34 3.10 20.67
N PHE A 506 -22.62 2.22 21.38
CA PHE A 506 -21.24 1.85 21.09
C PHE A 506 -21.06 1.40 19.63
N LEU A 507 -21.97 0.56 19.11
CA LEU A 507 -21.95 0.11 17.72
C LEU A 507 -22.21 1.24 16.70
N GLN A 508 -22.85 2.34 17.10
CA GLN A 508 -23.04 3.52 16.26
C GLN A 508 -21.87 4.50 16.38
N VAL A 509 -21.24 4.58 17.56
CA VAL A 509 -20.08 5.43 17.83
C VAL A 509 -18.84 4.93 17.09
N LEU A 510 -18.63 3.60 17.03
CA LEU A 510 -17.46 3.03 16.39
C LEU A 510 -17.72 2.81 14.88
N GLU A 511 -17.19 3.71 14.05
CA GLU A 511 -17.39 3.65 12.59
C GLU A 511 -16.33 2.76 11.92
N THR A 512 -16.77 1.96 10.94
CA THR A 512 -15.91 1.13 10.09
C THR A 512 -15.92 1.66 8.66
N ARG A 513 -14.76 2.05 8.15
CA ARG A 513 -14.62 2.55 6.77
C ARG A 513 -14.52 1.42 5.75
N GLN A 514 -14.10 0.23 6.17
CA GLN A 514 -13.92 -0.96 5.35
C GLN A 514 -14.42 -2.21 6.10
N HIS A 515 -15.10 -3.11 5.39
CA HIS A 515 -15.59 -4.36 5.96
C HIS A 515 -14.43 -5.22 6.51
N GLY A 516 -14.60 -5.76 7.71
CA GLY A 516 -13.61 -6.59 8.40
C GLY A 516 -12.47 -5.83 9.08
N VAL A 517 -12.43 -4.48 9.04
CA VAL A 517 -11.42 -3.68 9.74
C VAL A 517 -12.06 -2.98 10.93
N PHE A 518 -11.64 -3.32 12.17
CA PHE A 518 -12.24 -2.77 13.40
C PHE A 518 -13.75 -3.05 13.52
N GLU A 519 -14.26 -4.03 12.78
CA GLU A 519 -15.66 -4.42 12.81
C GLU A 519 -15.96 -5.23 14.07
N VAL A 520 -17.01 -4.84 14.78
CA VAL A 520 -17.37 -5.47 16.05
C VAL A 520 -18.12 -6.78 15.79
N ASP A 521 -17.54 -7.89 16.23
CA ASP A 521 -18.19 -9.19 16.25
C ASP A 521 -18.58 -9.58 17.67
N MET A 522 -19.87 -9.83 17.89
CA MET A 522 -20.42 -10.24 19.20
C MET A 522 -20.95 -11.67 19.18
N ARG A 523 -20.63 -12.49 18.18
CA ARG A 523 -21.21 -13.84 18.01
C ARG A 523 -20.77 -14.83 19.09
N LEU A 524 -19.65 -14.58 19.77
CA LEU A 524 -19.10 -15.43 20.83
C LEU A 524 -19.69 -15.15 22.23
N ARG A 525 -20.62 -14.20 22.36
CA ARG A 525 -21.31 -13.95 23.63
C ARG A 525 -22.23 -15.13 24.02
N PRO A 526 -22.58 -15.31 25.30
CA PRO A 526 -23.52 -16.33 25.74
C PRO A 526 -24.78 -16.40 24.87
N TYR A 527 -25.16 -17.61 24.44
CA TYR A 527 -26.28 -17.88 23.52
C TYR A 527 -26.15 -17.27 22.11
N GLY A 528 -24.98 -16.74 21.75
CA GLY A 528 -24.66 -16.17 20.45
C GLY A 528 -25.65 -15.12 19.98
N SER A 529 -26.08 -15.18 18.72
CA SER A 529 -27.02 -14.21 18.12
C SER A 529 -28.40 -14.18 18.80
N LYS A 530 -28.77 -15.24 19.53
CA LYS A 530 -30.04 -15.34 20.27
C LYS A 530 -29.92 -14.78 21.70
N GLY A 531 -28.70 -14.56 22.19
CA GLY A 531 -28.44 -14.01 23.51
C GLY A 531 -28.59 -12.49 23.57
N ALA A 532 -28.71 -11.98 24.80
CA ALA A 532 -28.63 -10.55 25.07
C ALA A 532 -27.30 -9.97 24.56
N ILE A 533 -27.32 -8.71 24.10
CA ILE A 533 -26.11 -8.04 23.58
C ILE A 533 -25.16 -7.63 24.72
N ALA A 534 -25.70 -7.40 25.91
CA ALA A 534 -24.94 -7.31 27.16
C ALA A 534 -25.47 -8.36 28.15
N SER A 535 -24.56 -9.07 28.83
CA SER A 535 -24.92 -10.12 29.80
C SER A 535 -24.63 -9.68 31.23
N SER A 536 -25.47 -10.05 32.19
CA SER A 536 -25.11 -9.92 33.61
C SER A 536 -24.02 -10.93 33.95
N LEU A 537 -23.20 -10.65 34.98
CA LEU A 537 -22.23 -11.62 35.46
C LEU A 537 -22.89 -12.95 35.85
N ALA A 538 -24.06 -12.91 36.50
CA ALA A 538 -24.81 -14.12 36.86
C ALA A 538 -25.17 -14.97 35.62
N ALA A 539 -25.57 -14.33 34.50
CA ALA A 539 -25.85 -15.06 33.27
C ALA A 539 -24.59 -15.67 32.65
N VAL A 540 -23.44 -15.01 32.79
CA VAL A 540 -22.14 -15.55 32.36
C VAL A 540 -21.73 -16.74 33.23
N GLU A 541 -21.90 -16.64 34.55
CA GLU A 541 -21.67 -17.72 35.53
C GLU A 541 -22.53 -18.95 35.21
N ASP A 542 -23.84 -18.74 34.99
CA ASP A 542 -24.78 -19.82 34.67
C ASP A 542 -24.42 -20.51 33.34
N TYR A 543 -24.11 -19.72 32.29
CA TYR A 543 -23.84 -20.26 30.95
C TYR A 543 -22.56 -21.10 30.87
N TYR A 544 -21.50 -20.64 31.53
CA TYR A 544 -20.19 -21.34 31.57
C TYR A 544 -20.03 -22.26 32.78
N SER A 545 -21.10 -22.49 33.55
CA SER A 545 -21.09 -23.46 34.66
C SER A 545 -20.95 -24.91 34.17
N SER A 546 -20.57 -25.80 35.09
CA SER A 546 -20.57 -27.24 34.82
C SER A 546 -22.00 -27.71 34.51
N GLY A 547 -22.24 -28.18 33.28
CA GLY A 547 -23.57 -28.56 32.79
C GLY A 547 -24.38 -27.41 32.18
N GLY A 548 -23.77 -26.23 32.01
CA GLY A 548 -24.31 -25.13 31.23
C GLY A 548 -24.35 -25.43 29.73
N ASP A 549 -24.84 -24.47 28.95
CA ASP A 549 -25.09 -24.62 27.51
C ASP A 549 -23.85 -24.37 26.62
N ALA A 550 -22.72 -23.99 27.22
CA ALA A 550 -21.48 -23.69 26.52
C ALA A 550 -20.90 -24.92 25.80
N ARG A 551 -20.27 -24.70 24.65
CA ARG A 551 -19.74 -25.75 23.76
C ARG A 551 -18.21 -25.80 23.76
N GLN A 552 -17.65 -26.94 23.35
CA GLN A 552 -16.19 -27.16 23.31
C GLN A 552 -15.45 -26.16 22.39
N PHE A 553 -16.07 -25.70 21.29
CA PHE A 553 -15.47 -24.65 20.46
C PHE A 553 -15.41 -23.29 21.17
N GLU A 554 -16.37 -22.98 22.05
CA GLU A 554 -16.35 -21.77 22.86
C GLU A 554 -15.25 -21.86 23.92
N ARG A 555 -15.01 -23.06 24.46
CA ARG A 555 -13.89 -23.34 25.36
C ARG A 555 -12.54 -22.97 24.73
N LEU A 556 -12.33 -23.31 23.46
CA LEU A 556 -11.15 -22.88 22.70
C LEU A 556 -11.09 -21.36 22.52
N ALA A 557 -12.19 -20.75 22.07
CA ALA A 557 -12.24 -19.30 21.85
C ALA A 557 -11.94 -18.50 23.13
N LEU A 558 -12.43 -18.99 24.28
CA LEU A 558 -12.23 -18.36 25.58
C LEU A 558 -10.79 -18.40 26.07
N VAL A 559 -9.91 -19.28 25.55
CA VAL A 559 -8.47 -19.29 25.88
C VAL A 559 -7.80 -17.95 25.57
N ARG A 560 -8.31 -17.21 24.57
CA ARG A 560 -7.80 -15.87 24.22
C ARG A 560 -8.57 -14.73 24.88
N MET A 561 -9.59 -15.01 25.69
CA MET A 561 -10.44 -13.97 26.28
C MET A 561 -9.69 -13.16 27.34
N ARG A 562 -9.77 -11.83 27.33
CA ARG A 562 -9.27 -10.97 28.42
C ARG A 562 -10.09 -9.68 28.55
N PRO A 563 -10.11 -9.03 29.72
CA PRO A 563 -10.69 -7.70 29.85
C PRO A 563 -9.86 -6.67 29.07
N VAL A 564 -10.54 -5.78 28.35
CA VAL A 564 -9.93 -4.69 27.58
C VAL A 564 -10.40 -3.31 28.03
N ALA A 565 -11.60 -3.20 28.60
CA ALA A 565 -12.12 -1.94 29.13
C ALA A 565 -13.06 -2.17 30.33
N GLY A 566 -13.24 -1.12 31.13
CA GLY A 566 -14.19 -1.10 32.25
C GLY A 566 -13.55 -1.40 33.60
N HIS A 567 -14.37 -1.89 34.54
CA HIS A 567 -13.98 -2.01 35.95
C HIS A 567 -13.11 -3.27 36.17
N PRO A 568 -11.86 -3.13 36.65
CA PRO A 568 -10.93 -4.26 36.78
C PRO A 568 -11.45 -5.39 37.66
N ASP A 569 -12.12 -5.07 38.76
CA ASP A 569 -12.65 -6.05 39.71
C ASP A 569 -13.76 -6.92 39.12
N LEU A 570 -14.61 -6.35 38.25
CA LEU A 570 -15.60 -7.12 37.49
C LEU A 570 -14.91 -7.97 36.41
N GLY A 571 -13.91 -7.42 35.71
CA GLY A 571 -13.09 -8.16 34.76
C GLY A 571 -12.47 -9.41 35.39
N ASP A 572 -11.84 -9.27 36.55
CA ASP A 572 -11.23 -10.38 37.30
C ASP A 572 -12.25 -11.45 37.71
N ARG A 573 -13.48 -11.06 38.03
CA ARG A 573 -14.58 -12.00 38.33
C ARG A 573 -14.94 -12.81 37.09
N VAL A 574 -15.11 -12.16 35.94
CA VAL A 574 -15.40 -12.84 34.66
C VAL A 574 -14.25 -13.78 34.28
N MET A 575 -12.99 -13.36 34.49
CA MET A 575 -11.83 -14.21 34.21
C MET A 575 -11.79 -15.46 35.09
N ARG A 576 -12.21 -15.38 36.36
CA ARG A 576 -12.35 -16.57 37.22
C ARG A 576 -13.40 -17.56 36.70
N VAL A 577 -14.53 -17.06 36.20
CA VAL A 577 -15.57 -17.91 35.58
C VAL A 577 -14.99 -18.60 34.34
N ARG A 578 -14.35 -17.84 33.45
CA ARG A 578 -13.70 -18.36 32.26
C ARG A 578 -12.65 -19.42 32.60
N ASP A 579 -11.77 -19.16 33.55
CA ASP A 579 -10.74 -20.11 33.95
C ASP A 579 -11.32 -21.40 34.53
N SER A 580 -12.41 -21.30 35.31
CA SER A 580 -13.09 -22.48 35.86
C SER A 580 -13.75 -23.37 34.80
N PHE A 581 -14.14 -22.79 33.66
CA PHE A 581 -14.70 -23.50 32.51
C PHE A 581 -13.60 -24.04 31.59
N VAL A 582 -12.68 -23.17 31.17
CA VAL A 582 -11.64 -23.46 30.18
C VAL A 582 -10.63 -24.47 30.73
N TYR A 583 -10.13 -24.27 31.95
CA TYR A 583 -9.11 -25.12 32.57
C TYR A 583 -9.74 -26.05 33.62
N SER A 584 -10.88 -26.64 33.28
CA SER A 584 -11.55 -27.68 34.08
C SER A 584 -10.95 -29.07 33.81
N ALA A 585 -11.22 -30.01 34.73
CA ALA A 585 -10.79 -31.41 34.58
C ALA A 585 -11.55 -32.19 33.48
N GLU A 586 -12.56 -31.59 32.85
CA GLU A 586 -13.26 -32.20 31.73
C GLU A 586 -12.33 -32.27 30.51
N PRO A 587 -12.14 -33.44 29.86
CA PRO A 587 -11.29 -33.55 28.69
C PRO A 587 -11.87 -32.81 27.48
N LEU A 588 -10.99 -32.33 26.61
CA LEU A 588 -11.37 -31.68 25.35
C LEU A 588 -11.85 -32.72 24.33
N ASP A 589 -13.01 -32.49 23.70
CA ASP A 589 -13.51 -33.35 22.61
C ASP A 589 -12.85 -32.96 21.27
N VAL A 590 -11.63 -33.48 21.05
CA VAL A 590 -10.81 -33.20 19.87
C VAL A 590 -11.50 -33.63 18.56
N GLU A 591 -12.25 -34.74 18.57
CA GLU A 591 -12.94 -35.21 17.36
C GLU A 591 -14.12 -34.29 17.01
N ASN A 592 -14.85 -33.78 18.01
CA ASN A 592 -15.89 -32.77 17.78
C ASN A 592 -15.30 -31.48 17.18
N ILE A 593 -14.16 -31.01 17.70
CA ILE A 593 -13.47 -29.83 17.16
C ILE A 593 -13.07 -30.06 15.70
N ARG A 594 -12.41 -31.18 15.38
CA ARG A 594 -12.05 -31.53 14.00
C ARG A 594 -13.26 -31.60 13.07
N HIS A 595 -14.37 -32.17 13.55
CA HIS A 595 -15.61 -32.23 12.78
C HIS A 595 -16.18 -30.83 12.50
N LEU A 596 -16.21 -29.95 13.51
CA LEU A 596 -16.64 -28.56 13.34
C LEU A 596 -15.73 -27.79 12.37
N ARG A 597 -14.41 -27.99 12.45
CA ARG A 597 -13.43 -27.39 11.52
C ARG A 597 -13.64 -27.85 10.08
N ARG A 598 -13.81 -29.16 9.86
CA ARG A 598 -14.14 -29.72 8.53
C ARG A 598 -15.41 -29.11 7.96
N ARG A 599 -16.45 -28.96 8.80
CA ARG A 599 -17.71 -28.32 8.41
C ARG A 599 -17.54 -26.84 8.09
N GLN A 600 -16.80 -26.10 8.93
CA GLN A 600 -16.53 -24.69 8.72
C GLN A 600 -15.77 -24.45 7.40
N ALA A 601 -14.75 -25.26 7.11
CA ALA A 601 -14.04 -25.19 5.85
C ALA A 601 -14.97 -25.49 4.66
N ALA A 602 -15.84 -26.49 4.75
CA ALA A 602 -16.79 -26.82 3.68
C ALA A 602 -17.86 -25.73 3.43
N GLU A 603 -18.22 -24.95 4.46
CA GLU A 603 -19.22 -23.88 4.36
C GLU A 603 -18.61 -22.53 3.92
N LEU A 604 -17.38 -22.21 4.32
CA LEU A 604 -16.77 -20.89 4.14
C LEU A 604 -15.69 -20.82 3.06
N VAL A 605 -15.10 -21.95 2.66
CA VAL A 605 -14.07 -21.99 1.61
C VAL A 605 -14.72 -22.29 0.27
N GLU A 606 -14.39 -21.47 -0.73
CA GLU A 606 -14.87 -21.68 -2.09
C GLU A 606 -14.35 -23.01 -2.65
N ARG A 607 -15.19 -23.71 -3.42
CA ARG A 607 -14.80 -25.01 -3.98
C ARG A 607 -13.62 -24.87 -4.93
N GLY A 608 -12.55 -25.62 -4.67
CA GLY A 608 -11.35 -25.60 -5.50
C GLY A 608 -10.36 -24.49 -5.14
N SER A 609 -10.64 -23.68 -4.12
CA SER A 609 -9.68 -22.72 -3.58
C SER A 609 -9.08 -23.19 -2.26
N VAL A 610 -7.96 -22.58 -1.87
CA VAL A 610 -7.31 -22.80 -0.59
C VAL A 610 -7.35 -21.49 0.19
N ASN A 611 -7.89 -21.51 1.40
CA ASN A 611 -7.96 -20.35 2.28
C ASN A 611 -6.87 -20.43 3.35
N ALA A 612 -5.99 -19.43 3.41
CA ALA A 612 -4.85 -19.43 4.33
C ALA A 612 -5.26 -19.46 5.82
N LYS A 613 -6.49 -19.05 6.14
CA LYS A 613 -7.01 -19.01 7.52
C LYS A 613 -7.80 -20.27 7.88
N ILE A 614 -8.76 -20.66 7.04
CA ILE A 614 -9.81 -21.62 7.41
C ILE A 614 -9.57 -23.02 6.83
N SER A 615 -8.89 -23.15 5.69
CA SER A 615 -8.61 -24.48 5.11
C SER A 615 -7.76 -25.35 6.03
N SER A 616 -7.85 -26.67 5.85
CA SER A 616 -7.08 -27.63 6.63
C SER A 616 -5.58 -27.38 6.53
N GLY A 617 -4.90 -27.19 7.66
CA GLY A 617 -3.49 -26.80 7.72
C GLY A 617 -3.25 -25.28 7.73
N GLY A 618 -4.30 -24.46 7.61
CA GLY A 618 -4.20 -23.00 7.72
C GLY A 618 -3.97 -22.53 9.16
N ILE A 619 -3.91 -21.21 9.34
CA ILE A 619 -3.50 -20.59 10.62
C ILE A 619 -4.38 -21.00 11.81
N VAL A 620 -5.69 -21.16 11.61
CA VAL A 620 -6.63 -21.49 12.71
C VAL A 620 -6.38 -22.89 13.25
N ASP A 621 -5.93 -23.83 12.42
CA ASP A 621 -5.59 -25.17 12.90
C ASP A 621 -4.38 -25.12 13.85
N ILE A 622 -3.40 -24.24 13.60
CA ILE A 622 -2.25 -24.02 14.49
C ILE A 622 -2.71 -23.37 15.81
N GLU A 623 -3.55 -22.34 15.73
CA GLU A 623 -4.07 -21.65 16.92
C GLU A 623 -4.87 -22.61 17.81
N TYR A 624 -5.73 -23.43 17.22
CA TYR A 624 -6.55 -24.40 17.96
C TYR A 624 -5.69 -25.51 18.56
N TYR A 625 -4.60 -25.89 17.91
CA TYR A 625 -3.67 -26.89 18.43
C TYR A 625 -3.00 -26.39 19.71
N VAL A 626 -2.44 -25.17 19.68
CA VAL A 626 -1.85 -24.55 20.86
C VAL A 626 -2.90 -24.36 21.96
N GLN A 627 -4.11 -23.89 21.64
CA GLN A 627 -5.19 -23.74 22.61
C GLN A 627 -5.61 -25.07 23.24
N ALA A 628 -5.62 -26.17 22.47
CA ALA A 628 -5.92 -27.50 22.99
C ALA A 628 -4.85 -27.96 24.00
N LEU A 629 -3.57 -27.72 23.71
CA LEU A 629 -2.48 -27.97 24.65
C LEU A 629 -2.62 -27.12 25.91
N GLN A 630 -2.95 -25.82 25.77
CA GLN A 630 -3.18 -24.94 26.91
C GLN A 630 -4.34 -25.40 27.79
N ILE A 631 -5.44 -25.88 27.20
CA ILE A 631 -6.58 -26.40 27.96
C ILE A 631 -6.17 -27.65 28.75
N ALA A 632 -5.42 -28.55 28.13
CA ALA A 632 -4.98 -29.79 28.78
C ALA A 632 -3.97 -29.54 29.90
N CYS A 633 -2.94 -28.73 29.64
CA CYS A 633 -1.86 -28.46 30.61
C CYS A 633 -2.29 -27.44 31.67
N GLY A 634 -3.18 -26.52 31.29
CA GLY A 634 -3.53 -25.35 32.10
C GLY A 634 -4.30 -25.66 33.39
N VAL A 635 -4.81 -26.89 33.53
CA VAL A 635 -5.41 -27.38 34.79
C VAL A 635 -4.36 -27.35 35.91
N ASP A 636 -3.19 -27.94 35.64
CA ASP A 636 -2.11 -28.13 36.62
C ASP A 636 -1.04 -27.05 36.54
N ASP A 637 -0.89 -26.40 35.38
CA ASP A 637 0.12 -25.36 35.13
C ASP A 637 -0.53 -24.04 34.69
N PRO A 638 -0.79 -23.10 35.62
CA PRO A 638 -1.33 -21.79 35.27
C PRO A 638 -0.42 -20.94 34.36
N SER A 639 0.88 -21.24 34.25
CA SER A 639 1.81 -20.45 33.44
C SER A 639 1.49 -20.51 31.95
N VAL A 640 0.86 -21.60 31.50
CA VAL A 640 0.46 -21.80 30.10
C VAL A 640 -0.82 -21.04 29.72
N ARG A 641 -1.51 -20.39 30.67
CA ARG A 641 -2.79 -19.69 30.45
C ARG A 641 -2.62 -18.31 29.80
N GLN A 642 -1.65 -18.18 28.89
CA GLN A 642 -1.41 -16.97 28.11
C GLN A 642 -2.48 -16.78 27.03
N THR A 643 -2.87 -15.54 26.72
CA THR A 643 -3.86 -15.30 25.65
C THR A 643 -3.21 -15.16 24.26
N ASN A 644 -1.93 -14.78 24.22
CA ASN A 644 -1.16 -14.72 22.99
C ASN A 644 -0.62 -16.12 22.64
N THR A 645 -0.80 -16.54 21.38
CA THR A 645 -0.44 -17.88 20.91
C THR A 645 1.07 -18.17 21.03
N LEU A 646 1.92 -17.19 20.72
CA LEU A 646 3.37 -17.38 20.79
C LEU A 646 3.85 -17.39 22.24
N ASP A 647 3.29 -16.54 23.11
CA ASP A 647 3.63 -16.55 24.54
C ASP A 647 3.16 -17.87 25.19
N ALA A 648 2.01 -18.40 24.76
CA ALA A 648 1.54 -19.71 25.17
C ALA A 648 2.48 -20.83 24.72
N LEU A 649 3.00 -20.76 23.49
CA LEU A 649 3.96 -21.71 22.96
C LEU A 649 5.28 -21.69 23.75
N GLU A 650 5.80 -20.51 24.04
CA GLU A 650 6.98 -20.31 24.88
C GLU A 650 6.76 -20.87 26.30
N ALA A 651 5.59 -20.63 26.89
CA ALA A 651 5.24 -21.16 28.21
C ALA A 651 5.09 -22.69 28.21
N LEU A 652 4.46 -23.27 27.18
CA LEU A 652 4.34 -24.72 27.01
C LEU A 652 5.71 -25.40 26.91
N GLN A 653 6.63 -24.81 26.14
CA GLN A 653 8.00 -25.29 26.02
C GLN A 653 8.77 -25.16 27.34
N ALA A 654 8.68 -24.00 28.00
CA ALA A 654 9.36 -23.74 29.27
C ALA A 654 8.87 -24.66 30.41
N GLY A 655 7.58 -25.03 30.39
CA GLY A 655 6.98 -26.01 31.30
C GLY A 655 7.30 -27.47 30.97
N GLY A 656 7.96 -27.73 29.83
CA GLY A 656 8.29 -29.09 29.37
C GLY A 656 7.10 -29.89 28.84
N HIS A 657 6.00 -29.22 28.47
CA HIS A 657 4.79 -29.85 27.91
C HIS A 657 4.96 -30.20 26.44
N ILE A 658 5.86 -29.51 25.73
CA ILE A 658 6.30 -29.81 24.36
C ILE A 658 7.82 -29.74 24.27
N ASP A 659 8.41 -30.49 23.34
CA ASP A 659 9.84 -30.39 23.07
C ASP A 659 10.19 -29.17 22.20
N GLY A 660 11.49 -28.87 22.11
CA GLY A 660 11.97 -27.70 21.37
C GLY A 660 11.75 -27.79 19.87
N ASP A 661 11.87 -28.98 19.28
CA ASP A 661 11.72 -29.20 17.84
C ASP A 661 10.27 -28.96 17.40
N LEU A 662 9.29 -29.42 18.20
CA LEU A 662 7.87 -29.17 17.97
C LEU A 662 7.55 -27.68 18.17
N ALA A 663 8.08 -27.05 19.23
CA ALA A 663 7.89 -25.62 19.47
C ALA A 663 8.40 -24.77 18.29
N GLU A 664 9.59 -25.06 17.78
CA GLU A 664 10.17 -24.38 16.61
C GLU A 664 9.30 -24.58 15.37
N ARG A 665 8.88 -25.82 15.07
CA ARG A 665 7.98 -26.13 13.92
C ARG A 665 6.66 -25.36 13.98
N ILE A 666 6.05 -25.26 15.16
CA ILE A 666 4.81 -24.49 15.38
C ILE A 666 5.08 -23.00 15.18
N GLY A 667 6.14 -22.48 15.81
CA GLY A 667 6.53 -21.06 15.71
C GLY A 667 6.79 -20.62 14.28
N GLU A 668 7.57 -21.39 13.52
CA GLU A 668 7.86 -21.12 12.11
C GLU A 668 6.59 -21.14 11.25
N SER A 669 5.72 -22.14 11.43
CA SER A 669 4.49 -22.27 10.65
C SER A 669 3.49 -21.16 10.98
N TYR A 670 3.34 -20.83 12.27
CA TYR A 670 2.48 -19.74 12.71
C TYR A 670 2.97 -18.38 12.18
N GLY A 671 4.27 -18.09 12.30
CA GLY A 671 4.89 -16.88 11.78
C GLY A 671 4.73 -16.75 10.27
N PHE A 672 4.93 -17.83 9.52
CA PHE A 672 4.70 -17.86 8.08
C PHE A 672 3.25 -17.54 7.72
N PHE A 673 2.27 -18.17 8.36
CA PHE A 673 0.86 -17.91 8.06
C PHE A 673 0.40 -16.53 8.49
N LEU A 674 0.96 -15.96 9.57
CA LEU A 674 0.72 -14.55 9.94
C LEU A 674 1.16 -13.62 8.80
N GLY A 675 2.40 -13.78 8.31
CA GLY A 675 2.92 -13.01 7.19
C GLY A 675 2.09 -13.19 5.92
N LEU A 676 1.70 -14.43 5.59
CA LEU A 676 0.86 -14.74 4.44
C LEU A 676 -0.53 -14.08 4.52
N VAL A 677 -1.20 -14.16 5.68
CA VAL A 677 -2.52 -13.55 5.88
C VAL A 677 -2.41 -12.02 5.80
N ASP A 678 -1.41 -11.42 6.44
CA ASP A 678 -1.20 -9.98 6.36
C ASP A 678 -0.91 -9.53 4.92
N ALA A 679 -0.07 -10.27 4.19
CA ALA A 679 0.22 -9.98 2.80
C ALA A 679 -1.02 -10.10 1.91
N LEU A 680 -1.87 -11.12 2.10
CA LEU A 680 -3.14 -11.26 1.36
C LEU A 680 -4.10 -10.10 1.61
N ARG A 681 -4.26 -9.68 2.88
CA ARG A 681 -5.14 -8.57 3.26
C ARG A 681 -4.69 -7.24 2.68
N VAL A 682 -3.38 -7.03 2.69
CA VAL A 682 -2.76 -5.85 2.09
C VAL A 682 -2.95 -5.91 0.58
N VAL A 683 -2.61 -7.03 -0.08
CA VAL A 683 -2.67 -7.22 -1.54
C VAL A 683 -4.06 -6.98 -2.15
N ARG A 684 -5.11 -7.41 -1.47
CA ARG A 684 -6.47 -7.38 -2.02
C ARG A 684 -7.29 -6.14 -1.65
N GLY A 685 -6.77 -5.28 -0.76
CA GLY A 685 -7.52 -4.12 -0.25
C GLY A 685 -8.84 -4.51 0.44
N ASN A 686 -8.98 -5.77 0.85
CA ASN A 686 -10.17 -6.33 1.47
C ASN A 686 -9.75 -7.32 2.57
N ALA A 687 -10.21 -7.09 3.80
CA ALA A 687 -9.86 -7.87 4.98
C ALA A 687 -10.44 -9.30 4.98
N SER A 688 -11.47 -9.57 4.17
CA SER A 688 -12.29 -10.79 4.23
C SER A 688 -11.84 -11.92 3.31
N ASP A 689 -11.21 -11.62 2.17
CA ASP A 689 -10.82 -12.63 1.18
C ASP A 689 -9.39 -13.10 1.39
N LEU A 690 -9.26 -14.26 2.04
CA LEU A 690 -7.99 -14.92 2.37
C LEU A 690 -7.74 -16.17 1.50
N ASN A 691 -8.40 -16.26 0.35
CA ASN A 691 -8.14 -17.34 -0.60
C ASN A 691 -6.80 -17.10 -1.30
N ILE A 692 -5.93 -18.08 -1.29
CA ILE A 692 -4.64 -18.04 -1.99
C ILE A 692 -4.95 -17.94 -3.50
N PRO A 693 -4.44 -16.92 -4.21
CA PRO A 693 -4.67 -16.76 -5.63
C PRO A 693 -4.08 -17.94 -6.42
N ASP A 694 -4.58 -18.16 -7.63
CA ASP A 694 -4.02 -19.16 -8.54
C ASP A 694 -2.53 -18.88 -8.79
N GLN A 695 -1.69 -19.92 -8.74
CA GLN A 695 -0.23 -19.82 -8.86
C GLN A 695 0.26 -19.13 -10.14
N HIS A 696 -0.53 -19.15 -11.23
CA HIS A 696 -0.20 -18.52 -12.50
C HIS A 696 -0.82 -17.12 -12.66
N SER A 697 -1.55 -16.64 -11.66
CA SER A 697 -2.19 -15.33 -11.67
C SER A 697 -1.23 -14.21 -11.30
N ARG A 698 -1.45 -13.01 -11.82
CA ARG A 698 -0.67 -11.81 -11.46
C ARG A 698 -0.70 -11.54 -9.95
N ASP A 699 -1.84 -11.81 -9.30
CA ASP A 699 -2.02 -11.58 -7.88
C ASP A 699 -1.13 -12.48 -7.02
N PHE A 700 -0.89 -13.73 -7.46
CA PHE A 700 0.05 -14.63 -6.80
C PHE A 700 1.50 -14.16 -6.95
N HIS A 701 1.90 -13.70 -8.14
CA HIS A 701 3.22 -13.10 -8.34
C HIS A 701 3.42 -11.87 -7.44
N HIS A 702 2.41 -11.01 -7.29
CA HIS A 702 2.48 -9.88 -6.36
C HIS A 702 2.61 -10.32 -4.90
N LEU A 703 1.86 -11.36 -4.51
CA LEU A 703 1.94 -11.96 -3.17
C LEU A 703 3.34 -12.51 -2.88
N ALA A 704 3.94 -13.25 -3.83
CA ALA A 704 5.28 -13.82 -3.72
C ALA A 704 6.34 -12.74 -3.53
N HIS A 705 6.32 -11.71 -4.40
CA HIS A 705 7.25 -10.58 -4.28
C HIS A 705 7.10 -9.85 -2.93
N ARG A 706 5.87 -9.68 -2.43
CA ARG A 706 5.64 -9.04 -1.11
C ARG A 706 6.19 -9.86 0.05
N LEU A 707 6.10 -11.18 -0.03
CA LEU A 707 6.66 -12.08 0.97
C LEU A 707 8.16 -12.33 0.79
N GLY A 708 8.79 -11.75 -0.23
CA GLY A 708 10.22 -11.92 -0.52
C GLY A 708 10.57 -13.28 -1.12
N PHE A 709 9.61 -13.95 -1.79
CA PHE A 709 9.82 -15.24 -2.43
C PHE A 709 9.71 -15.14 -3.95
N GLU A 710 10.46 -16.00 -4.64
CA GLU A 710 10.11 -16.37 -6.02
C GLU A 710 8.76 -17.11 -6.03
N PRO A 711 7.89 -16.92 -7.03
CA PRO A 711 6.56 -17.52 -7.09
C PRO A 711 6.57 -19.03 -6.87
N GLU A 712 7.48 -19.76 -7.53
CA GLU A 712 7.58 -21.22 -7.44
C GLU A 712 7.96 -21.67 -6.01
N LEU A 713 8.78 -20.88 -5.31
CA LEU A 713 9.18 -21.18 -3.94
C LEU A 713 8.07 -20.89 -2.91
N LEU A 714 7.21 -19.91 -3.19
CA LEU A 714 6.10 -19.58 -2.29
C LEU A 714 5.07 -20.72 -2.24
N ASP A 715 4.70 -21.30 -3.39
CA ASP A 715 3.71 -22.39 -3.44
C ASP A 715 4.19 -23.61 -2.64
N ASP A 716 5.44 -24.02 -2.86
CA ASP A 716 6.10 -25.08 -2.11
C ASP A 716 6.18 -24.78 -0.60
N ARG A 717 6.37 -23.51 -0.23
CA ARG A 717 6.42 -23.09 1.18
C ARG A 717 5.05 -23.17 1.83
N ILE A 718 4.00 -22.72 1.13
CA ILE A 718 2.60 -22.81 1.57
C ILE A 718 2.23 -24.29 1.80
N ALA A 719 2.48 -25.15 0.81
CA ALA A 719 2.14 -26.57 0.89
C ALA A 719 2.81 -27.25 2.10
N ARG A 720 4.11 -27.01 2.30
CA ARG A 720 4.88 -27.56 3.44
C ARG A 720 4.34 -27.13 4.79
N HIS A 721 4.03 -25.85 4.99
CA HIS A 721 3.49 -25.40 6.28
C HIS A 721 2.05 -25.89 6.51
N MET A 722 1.25 -26.01 5.45
CA MET A 722 -0.07 -26.63 5.56
C MET A 722 0.02 -28.12 5.95
N ASP A 723 0.96 -28.88 5.36
CA ASP A 723 1.21 -30.28 5.73
C ASP A 723 1.70 -30.42 7.17
N ALA A 724 2.66 -29.57 7.59
CA ALA A 724 3.17 -29.58 8.96
C ALA A 724 2.07 -29.29 9.98
N SER A 725 1.19 -28.33 9.71
CA SER A 725 0.03 -28.01 10.57
C SER A 725 -0.97 -29.18 10.64
N ARG A 726 -1.22 -29.87 9.52
CA ARG A 726 -2.07 -31.07 9.52
C ARG A 726 -1.48 -32.20 10.37
N SER A 727 -0.17 -32.46 10.24
CA SER A 727 0.46 -33.57 10.96
C SER A 727 0.42 -33.39 12.48
N MET A 728 0.51 -32.15 12.98
CA MET A 728 0.42 -31.84 14.42
C MET A 728 -0.87 -32.39 15.05
N TRP A 729 -1.99 -32.23 14.34
CA TRP A 729 -3.26 -32.74 14.83
C TRP A 729 -3.31 -34.27 14.81
N ASP A 730 -2.69 -34.93 13.84
CA ASP A 730 -2.70 -36.40 13.74
C ASP A 730 -1.86 -37.04 14.86
N GLU A 731 -0.78 -36.38 15.25
CA GLU A 731 0.04 -36.74 16.40
C GLU A 731 -0.78 -36.67 17.71
N LEU A 732 -1.58 -35.60 17.92
CA LEU A 732 -2.43 -35.43 19.11
C LEU A 732 -3.51 -36.52 19.28
N CYS A 733 -3.93 -37.15 18.19
CA CYS A 733 -4.95 -38.21 18.20
C CYS A 733 -4.35 -39.63 18.26
N SER A 734 -3.03 -39.75 18.25
CA SER A 734 -2.38 -41.07 18.28
C SER A 734 -2.58 -41.72 19.65
N PRO A 735 -2.92 -43.03 19.71
CA PRO A 735 -3.16 -43.73 20.98
C PRO A 735 -1.93 -43.78 21.90
N ASP A 736 -0.74 -43.51 21.34
CA ASP A 736 0.54 -43.41 22.04
C ASP A 736 0.89 -41.96 22.48
N CYS A 737 0.06 -40.97 22.14
CA CYS A 737 0.26 -39.59 22.59
C CYS A 737 0.05 -39.56 24.11
N PRO A 738 1.07 -39.16 24.92
CA PRO A 738 0.87 -38.98 26.33
C PRO A 738 -0.28 -37.99 26.50
N ASN A 739 -1.27 -38.34 27.30
CA ASN A 739 -2.34 -37.43 27.67
C ASN A 739 -1.66 -36.11 28.10
N PRO A 740 -1.94 -34.96 27.48
CA PRO A 740 -1.17 -33.72 27.67
C PRO A 740 -1.25 -33.11 29.09
N GLY A 741 -1.58 -33.88 30.12
CA GLY A 741 -1.58 -33.52 31.53
C GLY A 741 -0.78 -34.48 32.43
N HIS A 742 0.07 -35.36 31.89
CA HIS A 742 1.00 -36.13 32.72
C HIS A 742 2.44 -35.67 32.52
N PRO A 743 3.11 -35.15 33.56
CA PRO A 743 4.52 -34.78 33.45
C PRO A 743 5.29 -36.03 33.06
N THR A 744 6.11 -35.92 32.01
CA THR A 744 7.10 -36.93 31.67
C THR A 744 7.94 -37.17 32.93
N SER A 745 7.87 -38.37 33.47
CA SER A 745 8.62 -38.73 34.67
C SER A 745 10.10 -38.52 34.38
N GLY A 746 10.70 -37.49 34.97
CA GLY A 746 12.13 -37.24 34.88
C GLY A 746 12.94 -38.48 35.31
N PRO A 747 14.18 -38.64 34.82
CA PRO A 747 14.95 -39.85 35.07
C PRO A 747 15.23 -39.97 36.58
N GLY A 748 14.58 -40.97 37.20
CA GLY A 748 14.76 -41.31 38.60
C GLY A 748 16.23 -41.58 38.91
N GLY A 749 16.70 -40.99 40.00
CA GLY A 749 18.06 -41.12 40.51
C GLY A 749 18.53 -42.56 40.57
N SER A 750 19.72 -42.78 40.03
CA SER A 750 20.47 -44.03 40.05
C SER A 750 20.62 -44.59 41.48
N ARG A 751 20.07 -45.79 41.71
CA ARG A 751 20.63 -46.74 42.68
C ARG A 751 21.54 -47.70 41.92
N THR A 752 22.77 -47.75 42.38
CA THR A 752 23.88 -48.60 41.95
C THR A 752 23.53 -50.09 41.94
N GLY A 753 23.88 -50.79 40.86
CA GLY A 753 23.83 -52.25 40.78
C GLY A 753 24.44 -52.79 39.49
N ASN A 754 25.72 -53.17 39.55
CA ASN A 754 26.50 -53.83 38.50
C ASN A 754 25.79 -55.02 37.84
N GLY A 755 25.94 -55.16 36.52
CA GLY A 755 25.55 -56.39 35.80
C GLY A 755 25.74 -56.28 34.30
N THR A 756 26.91 -56.70 33.84
CA THR A 756 27.44 -56.74 32.47
C THR A 756 26.63 -57.50 31.41
N SER A 757 26.94 -57.18 30.14
CA SER A 757 26.70 -57.89 28.86
C SER A 757 25.47 -57.40 28.08
N GLY A 758 25.52 -57.04 26.79
CA GLY A 758 26.58 -56.97 25.78
C GLY A 758 25.92 -56.71 24.41
N PHE A 759 26.61 -55.95 23.54
CA PHE A 759 26.33 -55.71 22.11
C PHE A 759 25.04 -54.92 21.76
N SER A 760 25.11 -53.64 21.34
CA SER A 760 25.67 -53.05 20.10
C SER A 760 24.82 -53.31 18.86
N SER A 761 23.91 -52.38 18.55
CA SER A 761 23.39 -52.14 17.21
C SER A 761 23.89 -50.79 16.69
N THR A 762 25.02 -50.84 15.99
CA THR A 762 25.38 -49.87 14.96
C THR A 762 24.51 -50.15 13.73
N SER A 763 24.07 -49.10 13.02
CA SER A 763 24.15 -48.98 11.55
C SER A 763 22.89 -48.39 10.87
N LEU A 764 23.18 -47.45 9.96
CA LEU A 764 22.39 -46.95 8.80
C LEU A 764 21.34 -45.85 9.15
N LEU A 765 21.47 -44.58 8.73
CA LEU A 765 21.96 -44.01 7.47
C LEU A 765 21.39 -44.74 6.26
N HIS A 766 20.25 -44.28 5.73
CA HIS A 766 20.05 -44.02 4.30
C HIS A 766 18.59 -43.65 3.97
N THR A 767 18.42 -42.52 3.26
CA THR A 767 17.38 -42.20 2.25
C THR A 767 15.91 -42.19 2.72
N LEU A 768 15.09 -41.18 2.45
CA LEU A 768 14.99 -40.24 1.33
C LEU A 768 14.36 -38.93 1.83
#